data_AF-A0A976CHZ7-F1
#
_entry.id   AF-A0A976CHZ7-F1
#
_cell.length_a   1.000
_cell.length_b   1.000
_cell.length_c   1.000
_cell.angle_alpha   90.00
_cell.angle_beta   90.00
_cell.angle_gamma   90.00
#
_symmetry.space_group_name_H-M   'P 1'
#
loop_
_entity.id
_entity.type
_entity.pdbx_description
1 polymer ?
#
loop_
_entity_poly.entity_id
_entity_poly.type
_entity_poly.pdbx_seq_one_letter_code
_entity_poly.pdbx_strand_id
1 'polypeptide(L)'
;MRWVRYVAIAIVNSFGVVIGIIWVAIPATLSQPSLNYQLALSPRQPDGDTPQSLPELYKLRDRLKVQLDKLAQTPDSSLFSPEYWQPESPRHQSQTLAQQLQNVQNQIQIEKQAKNNWDEAARIASQAVVIGRTSKADPATWEQSQRFWQLAINNLRLIPHGSFLAERAIDKTIEYQGNLTLATYEWQVARSTQKIRAEEEQVREIARKEQEKIEFARREIERQEQEKKELARRELERQEFARQELVRQEQEKQELARQAKDREELALKELERQELEKQELALKEQQRQLLELNQPATPQPTPESTATATPESTATATPAPVAPAASPSNFFFAGDTNRDGEINQLDEAGKEQWSLSSGALILFNEQKSDRTKIPTWQQTKVSVPRRAAMLSQVNLTLSENFKNSQLFITADSIASPHISVFQKTDGGWLPVDISGNKPLTFSTNIVLGVEAKQFADRNWNGQVNLKATAENNGQQIAAATIQMGVSPWIMPANTAPVTEVAVSDRGSGNSEFISELKQAVEPTGAQVKIIQGDNAWMQDIQKNGYVQVPEKSEVRQVNVAIKSPSNPGLDKPAKSTQERDLRVFKIGNRRDENPVSQWSNGYGNLQVTPPIPGYPMGRVYYGNSGNAGFNPEVLDFIQAQRIQGPAVDIDTSWLLTRQVDEIINFIPSQTPGKYIMAIASPEAGVRLLEELAGKGYGDVTINRGLSTETTVSAALKNPALIQHNLNLQKQKIYPILEKLKREFALADDQIIQVPAMFGYSGYAWWPNMVNSVPVNGKLLVSNPRGAMIDGLDYTQERLRQLLIPAGVSVSFLDDRYYQELKGNVQSATNTVRKPEPRPFWQSLPNN
;
A
#
# COMPACT_ATOMS: atom_id res chain seq x y z
N MET A 1 6.84 -38.12 40.77
CA MET A 1 5.97 -37.78 39.62
C MET A 1 6.52 -36.52 38.95
N ARG A 2 6.61 -36.45 37.61
CA ARG A 2 7.01 -35.21 36.91
C ARG A 2 5.75 -34.37 36.64
N TRP A 3 5.74 -33.11 37.09
CA TRP A 3 4.66 -32.18 36.80
C TRP A 3 4.84 -31.61 35.39
N VAL A 4 3.87 -31.87 34.50
CA VAL A 4 3.78 -31.21 33.19
C VAL A 4 3.10 -29.86 33.42
N ARG A 5 3.74 -28.77 33.00
CA ARG A 5 3.11 -27.44 32.96
C ARG A 5 2.31 -27.31 31.67
N TYR A 6 1.14 -26.68 31.72
CA TYR A 6 0.31 -26.42 30.54
C TYR A 6 0.06 -24.92 30.40
N VAL A 7 0.03 -24.42 29.16
CA VAL A 7 -0.48 -23.08 28.83
C VAL A 7 -1.94 -23.20 28.41
N ALA A 8 -2.82 -22.47 29.06
CA ALA A 8 -4.17 -22.21 28.56
C ALA A 8 -4.11 -21.14 27.47
N ILE A 9 -4.32 -21.52 26.21
CA ILE A 9 -4.45 -20.60 25.09
C ILE A 9 -5.94 -20.36 24.86
N ALA A 10 -6.42 -19.17 25.24
CA ALA A 10 -7.78 -18.73 24.92
C ALA A 10 -7.86 -18.35 23.44
N ILE A 11 -8.75 -19.01 22.71
CA ILE A 11 -9.08 -18.68 21.32
C ILE A 11 -10.22 -17.66 21.35
N VAL A 12 -9.97 -16.51 20.71
CA VAL A 12 -10.84 -15.34 20.71
C VAL A 12 -11.33 -15.10 19.29
N ASN A 13 -12.62 -14.82 19.11
CA ASN A 13 -13.16 -14.49 17.78
C ASN A 13 -12.83 -13.03 17.36
N SER A 14 -13.23 -12.64 16.15
CA SER A 14 -13.07 -11.28 15.60
C SER A 14 -13.86 -10.18 16.33
N PHE A 15 -14.56 -10.51 17.41
CA PHE A 15 -15.33 -9.60 18.28
C PHE A 15 -14.89 -9.68 19.76
N GLY A 16 -13.70 -10.20 20.06
CA GLY A 16 -13.15 -10.24 21.42
C GLY A 16 -13.72 -11.33 22.34
N VAL A 17 -14.62 -12.19 21.87
CA VAL A 17 -15.24 -13.25 22.69
C VAL A 17 -14.38 -14.50 22.72
N VAL A 18 -14.05 -14.99 23.93
CA VAL A 18 -13.38 -16.28 24.12
C VAL A 18 -14.34 -17.42 23.77
N ILE A 19 -14.02 -18.16 22.70
CA ILE A 19 -14.85 -19.26 22.15
C ILE A 19 -14.27 -20.66 22.44
N GLY A 20 -13.12 -20.74 23.12
CA GLY A 20 -12.52 -22.00 23.57
C GLY A 20 -11.17 -21.77 24.25
N ILE A 21 -10.71 -22.75 25.03
CA ILE A 21 -9.39 -22.75 25.68
C ILE A 21 -8.70 -24.07 25.37
N ILE A 22 -7.50 -24.01 24.77
CA ILE A 22 -6.66 -25.18 24.49
C ILE A 22 -5.53 -25.25 25.52
N TRP A 23 -5.37 -26.39 26.18
CA TRP A 23 -4.29 -26.65 27.13
C TRP A 23 -3.08 -27.30 26.43
N VAL A 24 -2.06 -26.51 26.14
CA VAL A 24 -0.83 -26.98 25.47
C VAL A 24 0.23 -27.36 26.51
N ALA A 25 0.68 -28.61 26.49
CA ALA A 25 1.74 -29.09 27.39
C ALA A 25 3.11 -28.46 27.04
N ILE A 26 3.74 -27.82 28.03
CA ILE A 26 5.14 -27.39 27.96
C ILE A 26 6.03 -28.55 28.44
N PRO A 27 6.93 -29.11 27.61
CA PRO A 27 7.96 -30.01 28.09
C PRO A 27 9.00 -29.25 28.92
N ALA A 28 9.47 -29.83 30.03
CA ALA A 28 10.42 -29.21 30.97
C ALA A 28 11.86 -29.05 30.43
N THR A 29 12.07 -29.20 29.12
CA THR A 29 13.37 -29.08 28.45
C THR A 29 13.79 -27.64 28.18
N LEU A 30 12.87 -26.67 28.26
CA LEU A 30 13.19 -25.23 28.23
C LEU A 30 13.76 -24.69 29.57
N SER A 31 14.04 -25.57 30.54
CA SER A 31 14.47 -25.18 31.89
C SER A 31 15.53 -26.12 32.49
N GLN A 32 16.68 -26.22 31.82
CA GLN A 32 17.96 -26.54 32.49
C GLN A 32 19.07 -25.64 31.94
N PRO A 33 19.98 -25.12 32.79
CA PRO A 33 21.24 -24.56 32.32
C PRO A 33 22.10 -25.70 31.72
N SER A 34 23.05 -25.33 30.85
CA SER A 34 23.91 -26.24 30.09
C SER A 34 24.54 -27.34 30.95
N LEU A 35 23.97 -28.54 30.92
CA LEU A 35 24.59 -29.72 31.52
C LEU A 35 25.60 -30.31 30.52
N ASN A 36 26.85 -30.40 30.93
CA ASN A 36 27.99 -30.61 30.03
C ASN A 36 27.87 -31.87 29.15
N TYR A 37 27.65 -31.66 27.86
CA TYR A 37 28.18 -32.51 26.78
C TYR A 37 29.14 -31.69 25.92
N GLN A 38 30.22 -31.21 26.54
CA GLN A 38 31.45 -30.98 25.80
C GLN A 38 31.93 -32.33 25.27
N LEU A 39 31.73 -32.57 23.98
CA LEU A 39 32.48 -33.61 23.27
C LEU A 39 33.96 -33.19 23.31
N ALA A 40 34.75 -33.86 24.15
CA ALA A 40 36.17 -33.58 24.33
C ALA A 40 36.98 -34.03 23.09
N LEU A 41 36.88 -33.27 22.01
CA LEU A 41 37.60 -33.49 20.75
C LEU A 41 38.91 -32.70 20.69
N SER A 42 39.81 -33.04 21.59
CA SER A 42 41.27 -32.91 21.48
C SER A 42 41.89 -33.70 22.63
N PRO A 43 42.93 -34.51 22.39
CA PRO A 43 44.15 -34.09 21.70
C PRO A 43 44.21 -34.41 20.20
N ARG A 44 44.85 -33.51 19.44
CA ARG A 44 45.37 -33.71 18.06
C ARG A 44 44.60 -34.69 17.17
N GLN A 45 43.43 -34.25 16.72
CA GLN A 45 42.88 -34.73 15.45
C GLN A 45 43.87 -34.33 14.33
N PRO A 46 44.22 -35.21 13.37
CA PRO A 46 45.09 -34.84 12.25
C PRO A 46 44.46 -33.74 11.39
N ASP A 47 45.28 -32.84 10.85
CA ASP A 47 44.82 -31.68 10.07
C ASP A 47 43.92 -32.08 8.88
N GLY A 48 42.81 -31.37 8.69
CA GLY A 48 41.98 -31.43 7.48
C GLY A 48 40.48 -31.49 7.73
N ASP A 49 39.98 -32.60 8.30
CA ASP A 49 38.56 -32.97 8.19
C ASP A 49 37.76 -32.80 9.50
N THR A 50 37.04 -31.69 9.63
CA THR A 50 35.82 -31.61 10.47
C THR A 50 34.60 -31.97 9.62
N PRO A 51 33.99 -33.16 9.76
CA PRO A 51 32.88 -33.56 8.91
C PRO A 51 31.64 -32.69 9.15
N GLN A 52 31.07 -32.16 8.07
CA GLN A 52 29.86 -31.32 8.05
C GLN A 52 28.64 -32.06 7.46
N SER A 53 28.81 -33.34 7.06
CA SER A 53 27.75 -34.14 6.45
C SER A 53 27.81 -35.62 6.80
N LEU A 54 26.68 -36.31 6.71
CA LEU A 54 26.58 -37.77 6.88
C LEU A 54 27.48 -38.56 5.89
N PRO A 55 27.61 -38.18 4.61
CA PRO A 55 28.63 -38.74 3.71
C PRO A 55 30.09 -38.60 4.21
N GLU A 56 30.46 -37.48 4.83
CA GLU A 56 31.80 -37.29 5.39
C GLU A 56 32.00 -38.13 6.66
N LEU A 57 30.98 -38.24 7.52
CA LEU A 57 31.03 -39.16 8.67
C LEU A 57 31.27 -40.61 8.23
N TYR A 58 30.66 -41.06 7.12
CA TYR A 58 30.95 -42.39 6.57
C TYR A 58 32.40 -42.53 6.08
N LYS A 59 32.93 -41.53 5.33
CA LYS A 59 34.34 -41.52 4.91
C LYS A 59 35.30 -41.56 6.10
N LEU A 60 35.00 -40.80 7.17
CA LEU A 60 35.79 -40.77 8.39
C LEU A 60 35.74 -42.11 9.15
N ARG A 61 34.54 -42.70 9.31
CA ARG A 61 34.35 -44.04 9.91
C ARG A 61 35.21 -45.09 9.21
N ASP A 62 35.21 -45.10 7.87
CA ASP A 62 35.90 -46.13 7.11
C ASP A 62 37.42 -45.89 7.05
N ARG A 63 37.87 -44.62 7.08
CA ARG A 63 39.28 -44.26 7.32
C ARG A 63 39.76 -44.76 8.68
N LEU A 64 38.99 -44.50 9.75
CA LEU A 64 39.33 -44.91 11.12
C LEU A 64 39.39 -46.43 11.27
N LYS A 65 38.49 -47.19 10.62
CA LYS A 65 38.58 -48.66 10.55
C LYS A 65 39.90 -49.11 9.94
N VAL A 66 40.24 -48.62 8.74
CA VAL A 66 41.48 -49.01 8.04
C VAL A 66 42.74 -48.62 8.84
N GLN A 67 42.69 -47.56 9.66
CA GLN A 67 43.78 -47.22 10.58
C GLN A 67 43.87 -48.20 11.76
N LEU A 68 42.74 -48.58 12.36
CA LEU A 68 42.68 -49.55 13.46
C LEU A 68 43.09 -50.96 13.01
N ASP A 69 42.64 -51.39 11.83
CA ASP A 69 43.00 -52.69 11.23
C ASP A 69 44.52 -52.80 10.96
N LYS A 70 45.16 -51.71 10.51
CA LYS A 70 46.62 -51.65 10.31
C LYS A 70 47.40 -51.76 11.62
N LEU A 71 46.95 -51.06 12.68
CA LEU A 71 47.54 -51.17 14.01
C LEU A 71 47.40 -52.59 14.58
N ALA A 72 46.25 -53.24 14.38
CA ALA A 72 46.03 -54.63 14.78
C ALA A 72 46.91 -55.66 14.03
N GLN A 73 47.41 -55.30 12.84
CA GLN A 73 48.33 -56.13 12.04
C GLN A 73 49.82 -55.87 12.33
N THR A 74 50.15 -54.92 13.20
CA THR A 74 51.54 -54.58 13.54
C THR A 74 52.01 -55.42 14.73
N PRO A 75 53.03 -56.29 14.59
CA PRO A 75 53.51 -57.13 15.68
C PRO A 75 54.22 -56.30 16.78
N ASP A 76 54.06 -56.71 18.04
CA ASP A 76 54.61 -56.02 19.24
C ASP A 76 56.13 -56.27 19.40
N SER A 77 56.92 -55.88 18.41
CA SER A 77 58.35 -56.19 18.29
C SER A 77 59.24 -55.13 18.96
N SER A 78 59.15 -54.98 20.29
CA SER A 78 60.04 -54.09 21.07
C SER A 78 60.49 -54.67 22.43
N LEU A 79 61.00 -55.90 22.41
CA LEU A 79 61.91 -56.33 23.49
C LEU A 79 63.28 -55.66 23.27
N PHE A 80 63.69 -54.83 24.24
CA PHE A 80 64.94 -54.08 24.33
C PHE A 80 65.17 -52.91 23.35
N SER A 81 64.88 -51.68 23.80
CA SER A 81 65.78 -50.50 23.71
C SER A 81 65.26 -49.33 24.56
N PRO A 82 66.08 -48.67 25.41
CA PRO A 82 65.63 -47.58 26.28
C PRO A 82 65.88 -46.19 25.67
N GLU A 83 65.08 -45.78 24.68
CA GLU A 83 65.12 -44.42 24.12
C GLU A 83 64.06 -43.50 24.75
N TYR A 84 64.50 -42.46 25.47
CA TYR A 84 63.65 -41.65 26.35
C TYR A 84 62.73 -40.61 25.67
N TRP A 85 62.59 -40.63 24.33
CA TRP A 85 61.86 -39.59 23.57
C TRP A 85 60.97 -40.10 22.43
N GLN A 86 60.39 -41.31 22.55
CA GLN A 86 59.38 -41.80 21.60
C GLN A 86 57.93 -41.51 22.06
N PRO A 87 57.00 -41.15 21.14
CA PRO A 87 55.62 -40.78 21.50
C PRO A 87 54.66 -41.97 21.57
N GLU A 88 53.84 -42.01 22.63
CA GLU A 88 52.63 -42.83 22.86
C GLU A 88 52.65 -44.32 22.43
N SER A 89 52.62 -45.22 23.40
CA SER A 89 52.53 -46.68 23.19
C SER A 89 51.37 -47.08 22.22
N PRO A 90 51.58 -48.06 21.30
CA PRO A 90 50.56 -48.51 20.35
C PRO A 90 49.20 -48.89 20.96
N ARG A 91 49.17 -49.35 22.23
CA ARG A 91 47.91 -49.63 22.95
C ARG A 91 47.07 -48.38 23.19
N HIS A 92 47.71 -47.25 23.50
CA HIS A 92 47.06 -45.96 23.71
C HIS A 92 46.49 -45.40 22.39
N GLN A 93 47.26 -45.53 21.30
CA GLN A 93 46.83 -45.14 19.96
C GLN A 93 45.62 -45.97 19.49
N SER A 94 45.65 -47.29 19.69
CA SER A 94 44.53 -48.20 19.37
C SER A 94 43.26 -47.88 20.17
N GLN A 95 43.38 -47.65 21.49
CA GLN A 95 42.26 -47.22 22.34
C GLN A 95 41.67 -45.88 21.89
N THR A 96 42.52 -44.92 21.53
CA THR A 96 42.10 -43.59 21.04
C THR A 96 41.33 -43.69 19.72
N LEU A 97 41.83 -44.47 18.75
CA LEU A 97 41.15 -44.69 17.48
C LEU A 97 39.83 -45.47 17.64
N ALA A 98 39.77 -46.44 18.55
CA ALA A 98 38.53 -47.15 18.86
C ALA A 98 37.46 -46.20 19.45
N GLN A 99 37.86 -45.29 20.36
CA GLN A 99 36.95 -44.28 20.91
C GLN A 99 36.49 -43.26 19.85
N GLN A 100 37.39 -42.81 18.96
CA GLN A 100 37.04 -41.95 17.84
C GLN A 100 36.05 -42.65 16.89
N LEU A 101 36.29 -43.92 16.55
CA LEU A 101 35.40 -44.71 15.71
C LEU A 101 34.00 -44.88 16.35
N GLN A 102 33.92 -45.14 17.65
CA GLN A 102 32.65 -45.22 18.38
C GLN A 102 31.91 -43.87 18.38
N ASN A 103 32.63 -42.75 18.58
CA ASN A 103 32.04 -41.41 18.55
C ASN A 103 31.45 -41.09 17.16
N VAL A 104 32.19 -41.39 16.09
CA VAL A 104 31.71 -41.20 14.70
C VAL A 104 30.53 -42.13 14.39
N GLN A 105 30.55 -43.38 14.86
CA GLN A 105 29.40 -44.29 14.72
C GLN A 105 28.15 -43.78 15.44
N ASN A 106 28.29 -43.20 16.64
CA ASN A 106 27.18 -42.60 17.36
C ASN A 106 26.60 -41.39 16.59
N GLN A 107 27.46 -40.49 16.09
CA GLN A 107 27.03 -39.33 15.29
C GLN A 107 26.31 -39.76 14.00
N ILE A 108 26.76 -40.83 13.33
CA ILE A 108 26.08 -41.39 12.15
C ILE A 108 24.63 -41.79 12.46
N GLN A 109 24.32 -42.30 13.65
CA GLN A 109 22.93 -42.63 14.01
C GLN A 109 22.11 -41.36 14.31
N ILE A 110 22.71 -40.35 14.94
CA ILE A 110 22.10 -39.04 15.18
C ILE A 110 21.70 -38.39 13.85
N GLU A 111 22.62 -38.31 12.87
CA GLU A 111 22.32 -37.70 11.57
C GLU A 111 21.31 -38.49 10.74
N LYS A 112 21.31 -39.83 10.83
CA LYS A 112 20.25 -40.65 10.21
C LYS A 112 18.88 -40.35 10.80
N GLN A 113 18.77 -40.32 12.13
CA GLN A 113 17.51 -40.03 12.80
C GLN A 113 17.03 -38.61 12.49
N ALA A 114 17.94 -37.63 12.52
CA ALA A 114 17.67 -36.26 12.11
C ALA A 114 17.16 -36.16 10.67
N LYS A 115 17.81 -36.84 9.72
CA LYS A 115 17.37 -36.87 8.32
C LYS A 115 16.01 -37.55 8.14
N ASN A 116 15.77 -38.68 8.80
CA ASN A 116 14.47 -39.36 8.72
C ASN A 116 13.34 -38.46 9.24
N ASN A 117 13.55 -37.78 10.37
CA ASN A 117 12.60 -36.84 10.96
C ASN A 117 12.36 -35.61 10.05
N TRP A 118 13.42 -35.10 9.41
CA TRP A 118 13.34 -34.02 8.43
C TRP A 118 12.54 -34.40 7.19
N ASP A 119 12.84 -35.55 6.59
CA ASP A 119 12.18 -36.04 5.38
C ASP A 119 10.69 -36.33 5.64
N GLU A 120 10.36 -36.93 6.79
CA GLU A 120 8.97 -37.18 7.20
C GLU A 120 8.21 -35.88 7.49
N ALA A 121 8.85 -34.90 8.13
CA ALA A 121 8.25 -33.57 8.32
C ALA A 121 7.95 -32.88 6.98
N ALA A 122 8.85 -32.97 6.00
CA ALA A 122 8.65 -32.45 4.64
C ALA A 122 7.53 -33.20 3.89
N ARG A 123 7.45 -34.53 4.06
CA ARG A 123 6.38 -35.37 3.48
C ARG A 123 5.00 -34.97 4.03
N ILE A 124 4.85 -34.83 5.34
CA ILE A 124 3.60 -34.44 5.99
C ILE A 124 3.22 -33.00 5.62
N ALA A 125 4.16 -32.06 5.66
CA ALA A 125 3.94 -30.67 5.25
C ALA A 125 3.43 -30.58 3.80
N SER A 126 3.96 -31.41 2.89
CA SER A 126 3.51 -31.48 1.50
C SER A 126 2.04 -31.89 1.38
N GLN A 127 1.54 -32.77 2.26
CA GLN A 127 0.12 -33.14 2.29
C GLN A 127 -0.77 -31.98 2.75
N ALA A 128 -0.30 -31.17 3.71
CA ALA A 128 -0.99 -29.96 4.15
C ALA A 128 -1.02 -28.86 3.06
N VAL A 129 0.09 -28.68 2.33
CA VAL A 129 0.19 -27.76 1.19
C VAL A 129 -0.75 -28.15 0.05
N VAL A 130 -0.95 -29.45 -0.22
CA VAL A 130 -1.91 -29.90 -1.23
C VAL A 130 -3.34 -29.47 -0.87
N ILE A 131 -3.77 -29.65 0.39
CA ILE A 131 -5.09 -29.19 0.85
C ILE A 131 -5.22 -27.66 0.71
N GLY A 132 -4.16 -26.91 1.04
CA GLY A 132 -4.12 -25.45 0.85
C GLY A 132 -4.11 -24.97 -0.61
N ARG A 133 -3.95 -25.86 -1.59
CA ARG A 133 -3.92 -25.55 -3.03
C ARG A 133 -5.16 -26.02 -3.80
N THR A 134 -5.89 -27.01 -3.30
CA THR A 134 -7.05 -27.62 -3.99
C THR A 134 -8.41 -27.14 -3.47
N SER A 135 -8.43 -26.22 -2.51
CA SER A 135 -9.58 -25.96 -1.65
C SER A 135 -10.55 -24.87 -2.14
N LYS A 136 -11.73 -25.31 -2.59
CA LYS A 136 -13.01 -24.57 -2.36
C LYS A 136 -13.65 -25.01 -1.03
N ALA A 137 -12.84 -25.42 -0.06
CA ALA A 137 -13.18 -26.60 0.73
C ALA A 137 -13.78 -26.36 2.13
N ASP A 138 -14.57 -27.34 2.54
CA ASP A 138 -15.30 -27.47 3.80
C ASP A 138 -14.37 -27.48 5.04
N PRO A 139 -14.83 -27.02 6.23
CA PRO A 139 -14.04 -27.01 7.47
C PRO A 139 -13.33 -28.32 7.81
N ALA A 140 -13.90 -29.50 7.50
CA ALA A 140 -13.24 -30.77 7.80
C ALA A 140 -11.87 -30.91 7.10
N THR A 141 -11.72 -30.32 5.91
CA THR A 141 -10.46 -30.34 5.15
C THR A 141 -9.40 -29.40 5.75
N TRP A 142 -9.80 -28.21 6.20
CA TRP A 142 -8.89 -27.27 6.86
C TRP A 142 -8.42 -27.78 8.22
N GLU A 143 -9.28 -28.48 8.96
CA GLU A 143 -8.88 -29.19 10.19
C GLU A 143 -7.83 -30.28 9.90
N GLN A 144 -8.00 -31.02 8.79
CA GLN A 144 -7.01 -32.01 8.35
C GLN A 144 -5.66 -31.36 7.99
N SER A 145 -5.67 -30.21 7.31
CA SER A 145 -4.47 -29.42 7.02
C SER A 145 -3.77 -28.93 8.29
N GLN A 146 -4.53 -28.39 9.25
CA GLN A 146 -4.03 -27.99 10.58
C GLN A 146 -3.34 -29.16 11.30
N ARG A 147 -3.99 -30.35 11.34
CA ARG A 147 -3.44 -31.56 11.94
C ARG A 147 -2.13 -31.99 11.26
N PHE A 148 -2.03 -31.92 9.93
CA PHE A 148 -0.78 -32.22 9.22
C PHE A 148 0.34 -31.21 9.54
N TRP A 149 0.06 -29.91 9.56
CA TRP A 149 1.08 -28.91 9.96
C TRP A 149 1.60 -29.15 11.38
N GLN A 150 0.71 -29.48 12.33
CA GLN A 150 1.11 -29.80 13.70
C GLN A 150 1.98 -31.08 13.78
N LEU A 151 1.69 -32.10 12.97
CA LEU A 151 2.50 -33.31 12.88
C LEU A 151 3.86 -33.06 12.22
N ALA A 152 3.94 -32.21 11.20
CA ALA A 152 5.20 -31.82 10.57
C ALA A 152 6.12 -31.06 11.54
N ILE A 153 5.56 -30.09 12.31
CA ILE A 153 6.26 -29.38 13.39
C ILE A 153 6.78 -30.37 14.45
N ASN A 154 5.97 -31.35 14.84
CA ASN A 154 6.37 -32.33 15.85
C ASN A 154 7.54 -33.20 15.39
N ASN A 155 7.61 -33.56 14.09
CA ASN A 155 8.74 -34.30 13.54
C ASN A 155 10.03 -33.47 13.50
N LEU A 156 9.99 -32.19 13.09
CA LEU A 156 11.17 -31.32 13.15
C LEU A 156 11.72 -31.17 14.58
N ARG A 157 10.83 -31.11 15.58
CA ARG A 157 11.20 -31.05 17.00
C ARG A 157 11.82 -32.33 17.57
N LEU A 158 11.86 -33.43 16.81
CA LEU A 158 12.58 -34.65 17.15
C LEU A 158 14.02 -34.69 16.58
N ILE A 159 14.46 -33.65 15.87
CA ILE A 159 15.84 -33.53 15.38
C ILE A 159 16.76 -33.15 16.55
N PRO A 160 17.78 -33.95 16.92
CA PRO A 160 18.65 -33.65 18.05
C PRO A 160 19.50 -32.39 17.83
N HIS A 161 19.72 -31.59 18.88
CA HIS A 161 20.56 -30.39 18.82
C HIS A 161 22.01 -30.62 18.38
N GLY A 162 22.52 -31.86 18.51
CA GLY A 162 23.84 -32.24 18.04
C GLY A 162 23.91 -32.64 16.56
N SER A 163 22.84 -32.46 15.77
CA SER A 163 22.81 -32.77 14.33
C SER A 163 23.17 -31.57 13.46
N PHE A 164 23.82 -31.81 12.31
CA PHE A 164 24.01 -30.82 11.23
C PHE A 164 22.70 -30.20 10.70
N LEU A 165 21.54 -30.79 10.99
CA LEU A 165 20.21 -30.27 10.62
C LEU A 165 19.55 -29.42 11.72
N ALA A 166 20.13 -29.30 12.92
CA ALA A 166 19.47 -28.70 14.09
C ALA A 166 19.03 -27.24 13.89
N GLU A 167 19.91 -26.38 13.39
CA GLU A 167 19.58 -24.95 13.14
C GLU A 167 18.50 -24.82 12.05
N ARG A 168 18.67 -25.53 10.94
CA ARG A 168 17.70 -25.57 9.84
C ARG A 168 16.34 -26.09 10.29
N ALA A 169 16.30 -26.99 11.28
CA ALA A 169 15.05 -27.52 11.85
C ALA A 169 14.32 -26.49 12.72
N ILE A 170 15.05 -25.57 13.36
CA ILE A 170 14.46 -24.43 14.09
C ILE A 170 13.81 -23.47 13.08
N ASP A 171 14.54 -23.04 12.05
CA ASP A 171 14.02 -22.16 11.00
C ASP A 171 12.78 -22.76 10.31
N LYS A 172 12.85 -24.04 9.93
CA LYS A 172 11.76 -24.75 9.27
C LYS A 172 10.56 -24.98 10.20
N THR A 173 10.78 -25.06 11.51
CA THR A 173 9.70 -25.10 12.51
C THR A 173 8.96 -23.76 12.56
N ILE A 174 9.67 -22.63 12.51
CA ILE A 174 9.05 -21.29 12.49
C ILE A 174 8.20 -21.11 11.22
N GLU A 175 8.72 -21.51 10.05
CA GLU A 175 7.96 -21.51 8.79
C GLU A 175 6.66 -22.32 8.91
N TYR A 176 6.74 -23.55 9.42
CA TYR A 176 5.57 -24.42 9.56
C TYR A 176 4.58 -23.92 10.63
N GLN A 177 5.03 -23.19 11.67
CA GLN A 177 4.14 -22.53 12.62
C GLN A 177 3.34 -21.38 11.97
N GLY A 178 3.92 -20.66 11.01
CA GLY A 178 3.20 -19.72 10.17
C GLY A 178 2.10 -20.41 9.35
N ASN A 179 2.44 -21.52 8.68
CA ASN A 179 1.49 -22.28 7.87
C ASN A 179 0.38 -22.94 8.71
N LEU A 180 0.69 -23.43 9.92
CA LEU A 180 -0.28 -23.92 10.90
C LEU A 180 -1.28 -22.82 11.30
N THR A 181 -0.79 -21.59 11.49
CA THR A 181 -1.61 -20.43 11.85
C THR A 181 -2.58 -20.09 10.71
N LEU A 182 -2.09 -20.08 9.46
CA LEU A 182 -2.94 -19.88 8.28
C LEU A 182 -4.02 -20.97 8.14
N ALA A 183 -3.65 -22.25 8.24
CA ALA A 183 -4.63 -23.34 8.19
C ALA A 183 -5.66 -23.29 9.34
N THR A 184 -5.27 -22.80 10.51
CA THR A 184 -6.17 -22.57 11.65
C THR A 184 -7.14 -21.42 11.39
N TYR A 185 -6.68 -20.35 10.74
CA TYR A 185 -7.50 -19.20 10.35
C TYR A 185 -8.53 -19.60 9.28
N GLU A 186 -8.11 -20.24 8.19
CA GLU A 186 -9.01 -20.69 7.12
C GLU A 186 -10.05 -21.70 7.62
N TRP A 187 -9.69 -22.56 8.57
CA TRP A 187 -10.65 -23.43 9.27
C TRP A 187 -11.77 -22.63 9.98
N GLN A 188 -11.40 -21.56 10.68
CA GLN A 188 -12.36 -20.70 11.38
C GLN A 188 -13.22 -19.90 10.39
N VAL A 189 -12.64 -19.38 9.30
CA VAL A 189 -13.36 -18.65 8.24
C VAL A 189 -14.34 -19.55 7.50
N ALA A 190 -13.94 -20.78 7.16
CA ALA A 190 -14.85 -21.75 6.54
C ALA A 190 -16.02 -22.08 7.48
N ARG A 191 -15.74 -22.29 8.77
CA ARG A 191 -16.75 -22.62 9.79
C ARG A 191 -17.71 -21.46 10.09
N SER A 192 -17.22 -20.22 10.16
CA SER A 192 -18.07 -19.04 10.33
C SER A 192 -18.90 -18.77 9.07
N THR A 193 -18.34 -18.96 7.87
CA THR A 193 -19.08 -18.84 6.60
C THR A 193 -20.21 -19.87 6.51
N GLN A 194 -19.98 -21.12 6.94
CA GLN A 194 -21.01 -22.14 7.01
C GLN A 194 -22.13 -21.78 8.01
N LYS A 195 -21.78 -21.23 9.18
CA LYS A 195 -22.75 -20.73 10.17
C LYS A 195 -23.58 -19.56 9.64
N ILE A 196 -22.94 -18.56 9.03
CA ILE A 196 -23.62 -17.37 8.49
C ILE A 196 -24.64 -17.77 7.41
N ARG A 197 -24.31 -18.71 6.52
CA ARG A 197 -25.27 -19.21 5.51
C ARG A 197 -26.51 -19.86 6.15
N ALA A 198 -26.33 -20.67 7.19
CA ALA A 198 -27.45 -21.27 7.91
C ALA A 198 -28.32 -20.22 8.64
N GLU A 199 -27.70 -19.16 9.18
CA GLU A 199 -28.41 -18.04 9.81
C GLU A 199 -29.14 -17.17 8.77
N GLU A 200 -28.55 -16.93 7.59
CA GLU A 200 -29.24 -16.29 6.45
C GLU A 200 -30.45 -17.10 5.97
N GLU A 201 -30.33 -18.43 5.87
CA GLU A 201 -31.44 -19.29 5.47
C GLU A 201 -32.60 -19.23 6.48
N GLN A 202 -32.30 -19.23 7.78
CA GLN A 202 -33.31 -19.03 8.83
C GLN A 202 -33.95 -17.64 8.77
N VAL A 203 -33.17 -16.57 8.57
CA VAL A 203 -33.71 -15.20 8.44
C VAL A 203 -34.61 -15.07 7.21
N ARG A 204 -34.26 -15.70 6.08
CA ARG A 204 -35.11 -15.75 4.87
C ARG A 204 -36.42 -16.50 5.14
N GLU A 205 -36.39 -17.59 5.90
CA GLU A 205 -37.61 -18.33 6.26
C GLU A 205 -38.51 -17.55 7.23
N ILE A 206 -37.92 -16.83 8.19
CA ILE A 206 -38.65 -15.92 9.09
C ILE A 206 -39.30 -14.79 8.30
N ALA A 207 -38.54 -14.13 7.42
CA ALA A 207 -39.05 -13.05 6.57
C ALA A 207 -40.21 -13.51 5.65
N ARG A 208 -40.15 -14.74 5.14
CA ARG A 208 -41.26 -15.33 4.36
C ARG A 208 -42.52 -15.50 5.23
N LYS A 209 -42.39 -16.04 6.44
CA LYS A 209 -43.51 -16.19 7.41
C LYS A 209 -44.06 -14.84 7.88
N GLU A 210 -43.25 -13.79 7.91
CA GLU A 210 -43.70 -12.43 8.21
C GLU A 210 -44.49 -11.83 7.03
N GLN A 211 -44.04 -12.01 5.80
CA GLN A 211 -44.79 -11.62 4.59
C GLN A 211 -46.13 -12.36 4.50
N GLU A 212 -46.15 -13.68 4.77
CA GLU A 212 -47.37 -14.50 4.84
C GLU A 212 -48.39 -13.92 5.85
N LYS A 213 -47.94 -13.45 7.03
CA LYS A 213 -48.80 -12.76 8.03
C LYS A 213 -49.29 -11.39 7.56
N ILE A 214 -48.42 -10.58 6.95
CA ILE A 214 -48.78 -9.24 6.45
C ILE A 214 -49.83 -9.35 5.35
N GLU A 215 -49.70 -10.32 4.45
CA GLU A 215 -50.70 -10.58 3.41
C GLU A 215 -52.03 -11.06 3.99
N PHE A 216 -52.00 -11.95 5.00
CA PHE A 216 -53.20 -12.38 5.70
C PHE A 216 -53.93 -11.20 6.38
N ALA A 217 -53.20 -10.34 7.11
CA ALA A 217 -53.77 -9.16 7.75
C ALA A 217 -54.37 -8.17 6.74
N ARG A 218 -53.72 -8.00 5.57
CA ARG A 218 -54.25 -7.17 4.48
C ARG A 218 -55.57 -7.71 3.92
N ARG A 219 -55.67 -9.02 3.68
CA ARG A 219 -56.90 -9.69 3.20
C ARG A 219 -58.05 -9.55 4.20
N GLU A 220 -57.76 -9.60 5.50
CA GLU A 220 -58.77 -9.42 6.55
C GLU A 220 -59.30 -7.97 6.62
N ILE A 221 -58.42 -6.97 6.47
CA ILE A 221 -58.82 -5.55 6.38
C ILE A 221 -59.71 -5.33 5.14
N GLU A 222 -59.34 -5.90 4.00
CA GLU A 222 -60.12 -5.82 2.76
C GLU A 222 -61.51 -6.46 2.91
N ARG A 223 -61.61 -7.60 3.63
CA ARG A 223 -62.89 -8.23 3.97
C ARG A 223 -63.77 -7.32 4.84
N GLN A 224 -63.20 -6.71 5.88
CA GLN A 224 -63.93 -5.78 6.76
C GLN A 224 -64.37 -4.50 6.03
N GLU A 225 -63.63 -4.05 5.02
CA GLU A 225 -64.04 -2.92 4.18
C GLU A 225 -65.21 -3.30 3.25
N GLN A 226 -65.22 -4.53 2.71
CA GLN A 226 -66.36 -5.07 1.94
C GLN A 226 -67.61 -5.23 2.81
N GLU A 227 -67.48 -5.79 4.01
CA GLU A 227 -68.60 -5.92 4.97
C GLU A 227 -69.21 -4.56 5.33
N LYS A 228 -68.38 -3.52 5.55
CA LYS A 228 -68.84 -2.14 5.79
C LYS A 228 -69.57 -1.55 4.58
N LYS A 229 -69.06 -1.77 3.36
CA LYS A 229 -69.71 -1.31 2.12
C LYS A 229 -71.06 -1.98 1.91
N GLU A 230 -71.17 -3.27 2.23
CA GLU A 230 -72.45 -3.98 2.13
C GLU A 230 -73.46 -3.52 3.20
N LEU A 231 -73.02 -3.29 4.44
CA LEU A 231 -73.86 -2.73 5.49
C LEU A 231 -74.41 -1.33 5.13
N ALA A 232 -73.55 -0.44 4.64
CA ALA A 232 -73.96 0.89 4.19
C ALA A 232 -74.98 0.82 3.03
N ARG A 233 -74.79 -0.11 2.08
CA ARG A 233 -75.76 -0.37 1.01
C ARG A 233 -77.11 -0.86 1.56
N ARG A 234 -77.11 -1.86 2.45
CA ARG A 234 -78.32 -2.38 3.10
C ARG A 234 -79.03 -1.35 4.00
N GLU A 235 -78.34 -0.28 4.40
CA GLU A 235 -78.96 0.86 5.09
C GLU A 235 -79.59 1.84 4.09
N LEU A 236 -78.90 2.18 3.01
CA LEU A 236 -79.45 3.00 1.91
C LEU A 236 -80.73 2.38 1.33
N GLU A 237 -80.72 1.08 1.02
CA GLU A 237 -81.88 0.33 0.50
C GLU A 237 -83.08 0.38 1.48
N ARG A 238 -82.84 0.43 2.80
CA ARG A 238 -83.89 0.60 3.82
C ARG A 238 -84.40 2.04 3.91
N GLN A 239 -83.53 3.05 3.73
CA GLN A 239 -83.94 4.45 3.68
C GLN A 239 -84.77 4.74 2.42
N GLU A 240 -84.41 4.16 1.27
CA GLU A 240 -85.21 4.24 0.04
C GLU A 240 -86.58 3.56 0.20
N PHE A 241 -86.64 2.36 0.79
CA PHE A 241 -87.90 1.68 1.07
C PHE A 241 -88.82 2.51 2.00
N ALA A 242 -88.28 3.05 3.09
CA ALA A 242 -89.04 3.91 4.00
C ALA A 242 -89.55 5.19 3.31
N ARG A 243 -88.77 5.75 2.38
CA ARG A 243 -89.18 6.91 1.56
C ARG A 243 -90.27 6.55 0.55
N GLN A 244 -90.23 5.36 -0.05
CA GLN A 244 -91.30 4.86 -0.93
C GLN A 244 -92.60 4.62 -0.18
N GLU A 245 -92.54 4.04 1.03
CA GLU A 245 -93.71 3.84 1.90
C GLU A 245 -94.37 5.17 2.29
N LEU A 246 -93.58 6.19 2.65
CA LEU A 246 -94.08 7.55 2.91
C LEU A 246 -94.74 8.17 1.67
N VAL A 247 -94.17 7.98 0.47
CA VAL A 247 -94.79 8.45 -0.78
C VAL A 247 -96.11 7.71 -1.05
N ARG A 248 -96.21 6.41 -0.77
CA ARG A 248 -97.48 5.68 -0.92
C ARG A 248 -98.53 6.16 0.08
N GLN A 249 -98.16 6.44 1.33
CA GLN A 249 -99.07 6.99 2.34
C GLN A 249 -99.54 8.42 1.99
N GLU A 250 -98.67 9.27 1.42
CA GLU A 250 -99.08 10.58 0.91
C GLU A 250 -100.01 10.45 -0.29
N GLN A 251 -99.79 9.47 -1.19
CA GLN A 251 -100.69 9.18 -2.31
C GLN A 251 -102.05 8.64 -1.85
N GLU A 252 -102.10 7.66 -0.94
CA GLU A 252 -103.33 7.15 -0.33
C GLU A 252 -104.13 8.28 0.33
N LYS A 253 -103.44 9.19 1.04
CA LYS A 253 -104.04 10.36 1.68
C LYS A 253 -104.53 11.41 0.66
N GLN A 254 -103.82 11.61 -0.44
CA GLN A 254 -104.28 12.47 -1.55
C GLN A 254 -105.47 11.85 -2.29
N GLU A 255 -105.51 10.53 -2.45
CA GLU A 255 -106.65 9.84 -3.04
C GLU A 255 -107.87 9.90 -2.11
N LEU A 256 -107.71 9.68 -0.79
CA LEU A 256 -108.78 9.87 0.18
C LEU A 256 -109.27 11.32 0.24
N ALA A 257 -108.37 12.31 0.17
CA ALA A 257 -108.75 13.71 0.08
C ALA A 257 -109.49 14.04 -1.23
N ARG A 258 -109.10 13.39 -2.34
CA ARG A 258 -109.81 13.49 -3.61
C ARG A 258 -111.18 12.83 -3.54
N GLN A 259 -111.31 11.62 -3.01
CA GLN A 259 -112.61 10.95 -2.82
C GLN A 259 -113.52 11.73 -1.85
N ALA A 260 -112.95 12.37 -0.83
CA ALA A 260 -113.69 13.28 0.04
C ALA A 260 -114.18 14.53 -0.73
N LYS A 261 -113.31 15.14 -1.55
CA LYS A 261 -113.69 16.26 -2.40
C LYS A 261 -114.68 15.87 -3.50
N ASP A 262 -114.57 14.68 -4.10
CA ASP A 262 -115.49 14.17 -5.11
C ASP A 262 -116.86 13.87 -4.48
N ARG A 263 -116.92 13.46 -3.20
CA ARG A 263 -118.15 13.38 -2.40
C ARG A 263 -118.71 14.76 -2.05
N GLU A 264 -117.85 15.71 -1.69
CA GLU A 264 -118.23 17.09 -1.40
C GLU A 264 -118.74 17.80 -2.67
N GLU A 265 -118.15 17.51 -3.83
CA GLU A 265 -118.60 17.95 -5.15
C GLU A 265 -119.86 17.22 -5.62
N LEU A 266 -120.07 15.96 -5.24
CA LEU A 266 -121.36 15.27 -5.42
C LEU A 266 -122.47 15.88 -4.54
N ALA A 267 -122.17 16.18 -3.28
CA ALA A 267 -123.08 16.87 -2.38
C ALA A 267 -123.34 18.31 -2.85
N LEU A 268 -122.32 19.02 -3.34
CA LEU A 268 -122.45 20.33 -3.98
C LEU A 268 -123.13 20.25 -5.34
N LYS A 269 -123.11 19.13 -6.06
CA LYS A 269 -123.91 18.92 -7.29
C LYS A 269 -125.35 18.51 -7.00
N GLU A 270 -125.61 17.90 -5.85
CA GLU A 270 -126.96 17.70 -5.33
C GLU A 270 -127.53 19.04 -4.79
N LEU A 271 -126.68 19.87 -4.18
CA LEU A 271 -127.01 21.24 -3.78
C LEU A 271 -127.14 22.18 -4.99
N GLU A 272 -126.26 22.11 -6.00
CA GLU A 272 -126.38 22.78 -7.30
C GLU A 272 -127.49 22.19 -8.14
N ARG A 273 -128.07 21.03 -7.81
CA ARG A 273 -129.33 20.59 -8.42
C ARG A 273 -130.49 21.33 -7.77
N GLN A 274 -130.51 21.41 -6.44
CA GLN A 274 -131.42 22.27 -5.66
C GLN A 274 -131.18 23.78 -5.89
N GLU A 275 -130.03 24.17 -6.46
CA GLU A 275 -129.61 25.55 -6.66
C GLU A 275 -129.46 25.93 -8.14
N LEU A 276 -129.44 25.01 -9.10
CA LEU A 276 -129.91 25.28 -10.47
C LEU A 276 -131.44 25.34 -10.51
N GLU A 277 -132.17 24.62 -9.63
CA GLU A 277 -133.58 24.95 -9.35
C GLU A 277 -133.75 26.41 -8.84
N LYS A 278 -132.69 27.06 -8.33
CA LYS A 278 -132.64 28.51 -8.03
C LYS A 278 -131.85 29.37 -9.02
N GLN A 279 -131.00 28.79 -9.88
CA GLN A 279 -130.10 29.52 -10.80
C GLN A 279 -130.53 29.41 -12.26
N GLU A 280 -131.39 28.47 -12.65
CA GLU A 280 -132.29 28.69 -13.80
C GLU A 280 -133.23 29.89 -13.50
N LEU A 281 -133.50 30.13 -12.21
CA LEU A 281 -134.19 31.31 -11.68
C LEU A 281 -133.31 32.58 -11.67
N ALA A 282 -131.97 32.48 -11.73
CA ALA A 282 -131.01 33.58 -11.54
C ALA A 282 -129.98 33.79 -12.67
N LEU A 283 -129.87 32.90 -13.67
CA LEU A 283 -129.02 33.04 -14.87
C LEU A 283 -129.60 34.06 -15.87
N LYS A 284 -130.09 35.17 -15.33
CA LYS A 284 -130.48 36.38 -16.04
C LYS A 284 -129.28 37.36 -16.21
N GLU A 285 -128.06 37.16 -15.63
CA GLU A 285 -127.10 38.30 -15.30
C GLU A 285 -125.45 38.21 -15.40
N GLN A 286 -124.69 37.78 -16.49
CA GLN A 286 -123.25 38.22 -16.99
C GLN A 286 -121.79 37.47 -16.84
N GLN A 287 -120.63 37.92 -17.48
CA GLN A 287 -119.24 37.22 -17.77
C GLN A 287 -117.93 38.06 -18.27
N ARG A 288 -116.58 37.63 -18.22
CA ARG A 288 -115.29 38.21 -18.95
C ARG A 288 -113.85 37.44 -19.10
N GLN A 289 -112.58 38.06 -19.24
CA GLN A 289 -111.34 37.65 -20.13
C GLN A 289 -109.74 37.53 -19.67
N LEU A 290 -108.63 37.91 -20.47
CA LEU A 290 -107.17 37.31 -20.66
C LEU A 290 -105.89 38.31 -20.93
N LEU A 291 -104.50 38.17 -21.23
CA LEU A 291 -103.17 37.32 -21.33
C LEU A 291 -101.84 38.23 -21.73
N GLU A 292 -100.46 38.08 -22.04
CA GLU A 292 -99.12 37.23 -22.16
C GLU A 292 -97.77 38.14 -22.52
N LEU A 293 -96.40 37.96 -22.85
CA LEU A 293 -95.09 37.08 -22.96
C LEU A 293 -93.73 37.95 -23.37
N ASN A 294 -92.36 37.71 -23.70
CA ASN A 294 -91.13 36.73 -23.68
C ASN A 294 -89.64 37.25 -24.26
N GLN A 295 -88.41 36.56 -24.10
CA GLN A 295 -87.04 36.44 -24.91
C GLN A 295 -85.52 37.04 -24.63
N PRO A 296 -84.30 36.53 -25.19
CA PRO A 296 -82.78 36.75 -24.82
C PRO A 296 -81.52 36.88 -25.90
N ALA A 297 -80.14 36.86 -25.56
CA ALA A 297 -78.86 37.14 -26.45
C ALA A 297 -77.33 36.58 -26.11
N THR A 298 -76.15 36.90 -26.84
CA THR A 298 -74.71 36.24 -26.86
C THR A 298 -73.29 37.00 -27.25
N PRO A 299 -71.98 36.44 -27.20
CA PRO A 299 -70.55 37.09 -27.30
C PRO A 299 -69.23 36.45 -28.06
N GLN A 300 -67.93 37.01 -28.09
CA GLN A 300 -66.61 36.59 -28.88
C GLN A 300 -65.06 36.96 -28.42
N PRO A 301 -63.86 36.50 -29.04
CA PRO A 301 -62.34 36.58 -28.62
C PRO A 301 -61.02 36.82 -29.61
N THR A 302 -59.66 36.67 -29.25
CA THR A 302 -58.31 36.21 -30.02
C THR A 302 -56.71 36.61 -29.68
N PRO A 303 -55.54 36.77 -30.51
CA PRO A 303 -54.04 36.32 -30.23
C PRO A 303 -52.63 37.09 -30.64
N GLU A 304 -51.37 36.48 -30.44
CA GLU A 304 -49.87 36.58 -31.00
C GLU A 304 -48.60 37.40 -30.36
N SER A 305 -47.21 37.44 -30.64
CA SER A 305 -46.08 37.06 -31.66
C SER A 305 -44.50 36.94 -31.20
N THR A 306 -43.36 37.14 -32.01
CA THR A 306 -41.83 36.76 -31.83
C THR A 306 -40.65 37.68 -32.50
N ALA A 307 -39.23 37.62 -32.62
CA ALA A 307 -37.87 37.04 -32.12
C ALA A 307 -36.46 37.59 -32.83
N THR A 308 -35.12 37.33 -32.42
CA THR A 308 -33.69 37.43 -33.17
C THR A 308 -32.25 37.55 -32.38
N ALA A 309 -30.97 37.42 -32.97
CA ALA A 309 -29.52 37.59 -32.37
C ALA A 309 -28.12 37.57 -33.27
N THR A 310 -26.82 37.93 -32.83
CA THR A 310 -25.41 37.83 -33.59
C THR A 310 -23.94 38.14 -32.89
N PRO A 311 -22.65 37.81 -33.41
CA PRO A 311 -21.21 38.00 -32.81
C PRO A 311 -19.78 38.19 -33.65
N GLU A 312 -18.54 38.62 -33.12
CA GLU A 312 -17.00 38.38 -33.50
C GLU A 312 -15.82 39.45 -33.05
N SER A 313 -14.41 39.56 -33.18
CA SER A 313 -13.04 38.82 -33.46
C SER A 313 -11.60 39.61 -33.26
N THR A 314 -10.31 39.04 -33.46
CA THR A 314 -8.84 39.60 -33.73
C THR A 314 -7.48 39.36 -32.84
N ALA A 315 -6.20 39.71 -33.28
CA ALA A 315 -4.81 39.24 -32.79
C ALA A 315 -3.45 40.10 -33.03
N THR A 316 -2.20 39.76 -32.52
CA THR A 316 -0.82 40.39 -32.85
C THR A 316 0.54 39.69 -32.35
N ALA A 317 1.80 40.20 -32.63
CA ALA A 317 3.21 39.71 -32.26
C ALA A 317 4.36 40.85 -32.28
N THR A 318 5.75 40.83 -32.15
CA THR A 318 6.99 39.95 -32.40
C THR A 318 8.37 40.54 -31.77
N PRO A 319 9.57 39.86 -31.61
CA PRO A 319 10.85 40.33 -30.90
C PRO A 319 12.28 40.22 -31.59
N ALA A 320 13.41 40.72 -30.99
CA ALA A 320 14.88 40.54 -31.35
C ALA A 320 15.91 41.23 -30.34
N PRO A 321 17.29 41.19 -30.41
CA PRO A 321 18.35 40.19 -30.78
C PRO A 321 19.54 40.04 -29.73
N VAL A 322 20.70 39.42 -30.10
CA VAL A 322 21.93 39.16 -29.26
C VAL A 322 23.26 39.40 -30.04
N ALA A 323 24.43 39.51 -29.37
CA ALA A 323 25.79 39.78 -29.94
C ALA A 323 26.85 38.66 -29.63
N PRO A 324 28.04 38.61 -30.29
CA PRO A 324 28.76 37.33 -30.51
C PRO A 324 30.24 37.18 -30.07
N ALA A 325 30.60 35.90 -29.86
CA ALA A 325 31.85 35.19 -30.22
C ALA A 325 33.20 35.40 -29.49
N ALA A 326 33.83 34.27 -29.15
CA ALA A 326 35.27 34.04 -29.06
C ALA A 326 35.60 32.71 -29.80
N SER A 327 36.80 32.60 -30.39
CA SER A 327 37.13 31.50 -31.32
C SER A 327 37.42 30.15 -30.63
N PRO A 328 36.76 29.04 -31.02
CA PRO A 328 37.08 27.70 -30.51
C PRO A 328 38.37 27.10 -31.09
N SER A 329 38.80 25.97 -30.51
CA SER A 329 39.72 25.03 -31.15
C SER A 329 39.16 24.48 -32.48
N ASN A 330 40.04 24.11 -33.41
CA ASN A 330 39.67 23.67 -34.77
C ASN A 330 38.69 22.47 -34.80
N PHE A 331 38.63 21.67 -33.73
CA PHE A 331 37.75 20.51 -33.56
C PHE A 331 37.21 20.48 -32.13
N PHE A 332 36.43 21.50 -31.75
CA PHE A 332 35.82 21.60 -30.42
C PHE A 332 34.64 20.62 -30.31
N PHE A 333 34.62 19.79 -29.28
CA PHE A 333 33.55 18.83 -29.03
C PHE A 333 33.30 18.67 -27.54
N ALA A 334 32.27 19.32 -27.00
CA ALA A 334 31.95 19.32 -25.58
C ALA A 334 30.44 19.51 -25.33
N GLY A 335 30.00 19.21 -24.11
CA GLY A 335 28.69 19.54 -23.56
C GLY A 335 28.88 20.37 -22.28
N ASP A 336 27.81 20.60 -21.54
CA ASP A 336 27.87 21.35 -20.26
C ASP A 336 28.55 20.50 -19.17
N THR A 337 29.86 20.66 -19.01
CA THR A 337 30.70 19.86 -18.09
C THR A 337 30.89 20.54 -16.74
N ASN A 338 30.92 21.87 -16.71
CA ASN A 338 31.05 22.66 -15.49
C ASN A 338 29.70 22.81 -14.75
N ARG A 339 28.59 22.54 -15.44
CA ARG A 339 27.20 22.59 -14.95
C ARG A 339 26.70 24.01 -14.68
N ASP A 340 27.15 24.98 -15.48
CA ASP A 340 26.66 26.36 -15.52
C ASP A 340 25.45 26.55 -16.45
N GLY A 341 25.14 25.58 -17.31
CA GLY A 341 24.00 25.60 -18.23
C GLY A 341 24.27 26.24 -19.60
N GLU A 342 25.51 26.60 -19.90
CA GLU A 342 26.01 26.93 -21.23
C GLU A 342 26.92 25.81 -21.78
N ILE A 343 27.49 25.99 -22.98
CA ILE A 343 28.48 25.07 -23.56
C ILE A 343 29.52 25.92 -24.30
N ASN A 344 30.71 26.05 -23.73
CA ASN A 344 31.73 27.00 -24.20
C ASN A 344 33.16 26.43 -24.06
N GLN A 345 34.20 27.24 -24.33
CA GLN A 345 35.59 26.76 -24.30
C GLN A 345 36.08 26.28 -22.92
N LEU A 346 35.42 26.69 -21.82
CA LEU A 346 35.72 26.17 -20.48
C LEU A 346 35.42 24.67 -20.38
N ASP A 347 34.46 24.15 -21.14
CA ASP A 347 34.07 22.74 -21.18
C ASP A 347 35.04 21.83 -21.95
N GLU A 348 36.04 22.39 -22.63
CA GLU A 348 37.08 21.57 -23.26
C GLU A 348 37.99 20.91 -22.20
N ALA A 349 38.10 21.53 -21.01
CA ALA A 349 38.93 21.06 -19.91
C ALA A 349 38.20 19.98 -19.09
N GLY A 350 38.73 18.75 -19.11
CA GLY A 350 38.23 17.65 -18.27
C GLY A 350 37.01 16.90 -18.81
N LYS A 351 36.52 17.23 -20.02
CA LYS A 351 35.36 16.57 -20.66
C LYS A 351 35.45 15.04 -20.79
N GLU A 352 36.64 14.46 -20.78
CA GLU A 352 36.82 13.00 -20.81
C GLU A 352 36.72 12.35 -19.41
N GLN A 353 36.30 13.11 -18.39
CA GLN A 353 36.08 12.66 -17.00
C GLN A 353 34.68 13.04 -16.53
N TRP A 354 33.97 12.09 -15.90
CA TRP A 354 32.64 12.34 -15.33
C TRP A 354 32.51 11.78 -13.91
N SER A 355 31.85 12.54 -13.05
CA SER A 355 31.47 12.16 -11.69
C SER A 355 30.07 12.66 -11.35
N LEU A 356 29.54 12.30 -10.17
CA LEU A 356 28.32 12.97 -9.68
C LEU A 356 28.54 14.46 -9.39
N SER A 357 29.77 14.95 -9.28
CA SER A 357 30.08 16.38 -9.02
C SER A 357 30.42 17.18 -10.29
N SER A 358 30.91 16.53 -11.36
CA SER A 358 31.48 17.18 -12.57
C SER A 358 31.23 16.39 -13.86
N GLY A 359 31.26 17.05 -15.03
CA GLY A 359 31.03 16.44 -16.35
C GLY A 359 29.55 16.40 -16.74
N ALA A 360 29.25 16.25 -18.04
CA ALA A 360 27.91 16.52 -18.56
C ALA A 360 26.82 15.51 -18.16
N LEU A 361 25.62 16.01 -17.84
CA LEU A 361 24.48 15.20 -17.38
C LEU A 361 23.48 14.88 -18.50
N ILE A 362 23.06 13.63 -18.61
CA ILE A 362 22.02 13.16 -19.54
C ILE A 362 20.67 13.03 -18.82
N LEU A 363 19.61 13.60 -19.40
CA LEU A 363 18.25 13.44 -18.88
C LEU A 363 17.68 12.05 -19.22
N PHE A 364 17.05 11.39 -18.23
CA PHE A 364 16.26 10.18 -18.45
C PHE A 364 14.94 10.47 -19.17
N ASN A 365 14.63 9.64 -20.17
CA ASN A 365 13.46 9.75 -21.00
C ASN A 365 12.96 8.33 -21.37
N GLU A 366 12.01 7.79 -20.60
CA GLU A 366 11.46 6.45 -20.80
C GLU A 366 10.71 6.32 -22.15
N GLN A 367 11.17 5.42 -23.01
CA GLN A 367 10.46 5.05 -24.25
C GLN A 367 9.26 4.18 -23.91
N LYS A 368 8.07 4.51 -24.44
CA LYS A 368 6.91 3.63 -24.29
C LYS A 368 7.07 2.36 -25.13
N SER A 369 6.92 1.22 -24.49
CA SER A 369 7.14 -0.11 -25.08
C SER A 369 6.09 -0.54 -26.11
N ASP A 370 4.98 0.20 -26.27
CA ASP A 370 3.84 -0.25 -27.08
C ASP A 370 3.76 0.34 -28.50
N ARG A 371 4.35 1.52 -28.80
CA ARG A 371 4.06 2.24 -30.07
C ARG A 371 5.21 3.05 -30.71
N THR A 372 5.46 2.72 -31.99
CA THR A 372 6.07 3.54 -33.07
C THR A 372 7.58 3.82 -33.07
N LYS A 373 8.10 4.14 -34.27
CA LYS A 373 9.49 4.60 -34.56
C LYS A 373 9.74 6.07 -34.11
N ILE A 374 8.97 6.60 -33.16
CA ILE A 374 9.00 8.02 -32.79
C ILE A 374 9.96 8.22 -31.60
N PRO A 375 10.97 9.12 -31.70
CA PRO A 375 11.90 9.45 -30.61
C PRO A 375 11.23 9.83 -29.29
N THR A 376 11.85 9.52 -28.16
CA THR A 376 11.15 9.54 -26.87
C THR A 376 10.78 10.96 -26.44
N TRP A 377 11.66 11.93 -26.66
CA TRP A 377 11.38 13.36 -26.44
C TRP A 377 10.16 13.85 -27.24
N GLN A 378 9.86 13.27 -28.40
CA GLN A 378 8.64 13.59 -29.18
C GLN A 378 7.37 12.97 -28.60
N GLN A 379 7.45 11.80 -27.95
CA GLN A 379 6.29 11.09 -27.36
C GLN A 379 5.66 11.80 -26.14
N THR A 380 6.32 12.83 -25.62
CA THR A 380 5.92 13.59 -24.42
C THR A 380 4.70 14.48 -24.67
N LYS A 381 3.97 14.84 -23.60
CA LYS A 381 2.82 15.76 -23.64
C LYS A 381 3.16 17.23 -23.36
N VAL A 382 4.45 17.59 -23.32
CA VAL A 382 4.89 18.98 -23.14
C VAL A 382 4.93 19.73 -24.48
N SER A 383 4.87 21.06 -24.41
CA SER A 383 4.99 21.96 -25.57
C SER A 383 6.31 21.78 -26.32
N VAL A 384 6.35 22.06 -27.63
CA VAL A 384 7.55 21.89 -28.49
C VAL A 384 8.86 22.41 -27.87
N PRO A 385 8.95 23.61 -27.27
CA PRO A 385 10.20 24.08 -26.65
C PRO A 385 10.66 23.19 -25.50
N ARG A 386 9.75 22.82 -24.59
CA ARG A 386 10.01 21.87 -23.49
C ARG A 386 10.42 20.48 -23.98
N ARG A 387 9.95 20.04 -25.17
CA ARG A 387 10.37 18.76 -25.78
C ARG A 387 11.83 18.80 -26.24
N ALA A 388 12.25 19.89 -26.87
CA ALA A 388 13.66 20.08 -27.25
C ALA A 388 14.57 20.17 -26.02
N ALA A 389 14.11 20.81 -24.94
CA ALA A 389 14.81 20.87 -23.66
C ALA A 389 14.87 19.53 -22.89
N MET A 390 14.31 18.42 -23.41
CA MET A 390 14.52 17.08 -22.84
C MET A 390 15.73 16.34 -23.43
N LEU A 391 16.46 16.98 -24.34
CA LEU A 391 17.73 16.49 -24.87
C LEU A 391 18.90 17.25 -24.23
N SER A 392 19.81 16.53 -23.59
CA SER A 392 21.07 17.11 -23.11
C SER A 392 21.97 17.42 -24.30
N GLN A 393 22.49 18.65 -24.38
CA GLN A 393 23.20 19.12 -25.58
C GLN A 393 24.70 18.83 -25.55
N VAL A 394 25.25 18.54 -26.72
CA VAL A 394 26.69 18.44 -26.99
C VAL A 394 26.97 19.15 -28.31
N ASN A 395 27.87 20.12 -28.29
CA ASN A 395 28.23 20.92 -29.46
C ASN A 395 29.51 20.37 -30.11
N LEU A 396 29.47 20.20 -31.43
CA LEU A 396 30.64 19.93 -32.28
C LEU A 396 30.85 21.16 -33.17
N THR A 397 31.94 21.90 -32.95
CA THR A 397 32.27 23.12 -33.70
C THR A 397 33.58 22.93 -34.46
N LEU A 398 33.57 23.29 -35.74
CA LEU A 398 34.58 22.91 -36.73
C LEU A 398 35.00 24.12 -37.56
N SER A 399 36.29 24.23 -37.86
CA SER A 399 36.80 25.16 -38.86
C SER A 399 36.51 24.68 -40.30
N GLU A 400 36.46 25.61 -41.27
CA GLU A 400 36.07 25.34 -42.68
C GLU A 400 36.97 24.31 -43.39
N ASN A 401 38.16 23.99 -42.88
CA ASN A 401 39.01 22.91 -43.43
C ASN A 401 38.36 21.52 -43.34
N PHE A 402 37.37 21.31 -42.46
CA PHE A 402 36.62 20.06 -42.34
C PHE A 402 35.45 19.94 -43.33
N LYS A 403 35.21 20.92 -44.20
CA LYS A 403 34.06 20.98 -45.13
C LYS A 403 33.93 19.79 -46.09
N ASN A 404 35.05 19.15 -46.41
CA ASN A 404 35.10 17.97 -47.29
C ASN A 404 35.20 16.65 -46.49
N SER A 405 35.07 16.70 -45.17
CA SER A 405 35.20 15.54 -44.27
C SER A 405 33.85 14.89 -43.99
N GLN A 406 33.85 13.57 -43.85
CA GLN A 406 32.75 12.83 -43.26
C GLN A 406 32.87 12.90 -41.73
N LEU A 407 31.76 13.16 -41.05
CA LEU A 407 31.72 13.33 -39.59
C LEU A 407 30.90 12.20 -38.98
N PHE A 408 31.49 11.41 -38.10
CA PHE A 408 30.85 10.28 -37.44
C PHE A 408 30.77 10.49 -35.94
N ILE A 409 29.69 9.99 -35.33
CA ILE A 409 29.55 9.85 -33.88
C ILE A 409 29.54 8.37 -33.56
N THR A 410 30.32 7.95 -32.57
CA THR A 410 30.18 6.63 -31.95
C THR A 410 29.90 6.77 -30.45
N ALA A 411 29.13 5.82 -29.93
CA ALA A 411 29.00 5.58 -28.50
C ALA A 411 29.74 4.28 -28.13
N ASP A 412 30.16 4.14 -26.88
CA ASP A 412 30.66 2.85 -26.39
C ASP A 412 29.56 1.77 -26.44
N SER A 413 29.98 0.50 -26.56
CA SER A 413 29.08 -0.63 -26.81
C SER A 413 28.17 -0.97 -25.61
N ILE A 414 28.50 -0.49 -24.41
CA ILE A 414 27.69 -0.70 -23.21
C ILE A 414 26.60 0.38 -23.14
N ALA A 415 26.93 1.64 -23.40
CA ALA A 415 25.99 2.75 -23.38
C ALA A 415 25.04 2.80 -24.59
N SER A 416 25.51 2.41 -25.79
CA SER A 416 24.77 2.52 -27.06
C SER A 416 23.34 1.92 -27.02
N PRO A 417 23.11 0.71 -26.44
CA PRO A 417 21.76 0.18 -26.23
C PRO A 417 20.84 1.07 -25.38
N HIS A 418 21.38 1.85 -24.44
CA HIS A 418 20.61 2.61 -23.44
C HIS A 418 20.39 4.09 -23.80
N ILE A 419 21.01 4.63 -24.85
CA ILE A 419 20.87 6.05 -25.25
C ILE A 419 20.18 6.26 -26.61
N SER A 420 19.92 7.50 -26.97
CA SER A 420 19.69 7.94 -28.36
C SER A 420 20.24 9.36 -28.56
N VAL A 421 20.80 9.59 -29.75
CA VAL A 421 21.42 10.87 -30.12
C VAL A 421 20.75 11.42 -31.37
N PHE A 422 20.53 12.73 -31.41
CA PHE A 422 19.91 13.45 -32.51
C PHE A 422 20.76 14.65 -32.92
N GLN A 423 20.83 14.97 -34.21
CA GLN A 423 21.44 16.17 -34.75
C GLN A 423 20.35 17.23 -34.99
N LYS A 424 20.59 18.47 -34.55
CA LYS A 424 19.72 19.61 -34.85
C LYS A 424 19.96 20.10 -36.29
N THR A 425 18.87 20.32 -37.02
CA THR A 425 18.83 20.88 -38.38
C THR A 425 17.67 21.87 -38.50
N ASP A 426 17.55 22.59 -39.63
CA ASP A 426 16.42 23.50 -39.89
C ASP A 426 15.07 22.76 -39.95
N GLY A 427 15.08 21.49 -40.38
CA GLY A 427 13.91 20.59 -40.33
C GLY A 427 13.62 20.00 -38.94
N GLY A 428 14.36 20.40 -37.91
CA GLY A 428 14.30 19.85 -36.56
C GLY A 428 15.38 18.80 -36.28
N TRP A 429 15.10 17.90 -35.35
CA TRP A 429 16.06 16.91 -34.83
C TRP A 429 16.02 15.59 -35.64
N LEU A 430 17.14 15.23 -36.27
CA LEU A 430 17.32 13.98 -37.03
C LEU A 430 18.06 12.93 -36.18
N PRO A 431 17.68 11.63 -36.21
CA PRO A 431 18.42 10.57 -35.51
C PRO A 431 19.85 10.40 -36.04
N VAL A 432 20.81 10.22 -35.13
CA VAL A 432 22.23 9.97 -35.43
C VAL A 432 22.54 8.48 -35.35
N ASP A 433 23.34 7.98 -36.29
CA ASP A 433 23.86 6.62 -36.26
C ASP A 433 25.10 6.51 -35.35
N ILE A 434 24.86 6.26 -34.06
CA ILE A 434 25.90 6.09 -33.04
C ILE A 434 26.73 4.80 -33.18
N SER A 435 26.54 4.02 -34.25
CA SER A 435 27.44 2.92 -34.63
C SER A 435 28.60 3.38 -35.54
N GLY A 436 28.57 4.61 -36.03
CA GLY A 436 29.61 5.16 -36.92
C GLY A 436 29.51 4.72 -38.38
N ASN A 437 28.47 3.98 -38.79
CA ASN A 437 28.30 3.52 -40.17
C ASN A 437 27.72 4.57 -41.13
N LYS A 438 27.22 5.70 -40.62
CA LYS A 438 26.67 6.82 -41.41
C LYS A 438 27.14 8.16 -40.88
N PRO A 439 27.54 9.10 -41.75
CA PRO A 439 27.96 10.42 -41.32
C PRO A 439 26.78 11.31 -40.92
N LEU A 440 27.08 12.32 -40.10
CA LEU A 440 26.23 13.48 -39.82
C LEU A 440 26.00 14.32 -41.09
N THR A 441 24.98 15.19 -41.04
CA THR A 441 24.89 16.31 -41.99
C THR A 441 25.98 17.32 -41.66
N PHE A 442 26.83 17.69 -42.62
CA PHE A 442 27.93 18.63 -42.34
C PHE A 442 27.40 20.04 -41.98
N SER A 443 28.00 20.63 -40.95
CA SER A 443 27.93 22.05 -40.60
C SER A 443 29.20 22.40 -39.82
N THR A 444 29.65 23.65 -39.87
CA THR A 444 30.72 24.15 -38.98
C THR A 444 30.25 24.28 -37.53
N ASN A 445 28.93 24.31 -37.30
CA ASN A 445 28.31 24.37 -35.99
C ASN A 445 27.23 23.29 -35.92
N ILE A 446 27.52 22.18 -35.24
CA ILE A 446 26.61 21.04 -35.06
C ILE A 446 26.19 20.97 -33.61
N VAL A 447 24.88 21.00 -33.36
CA VAL A 447 24.30 20.73 -32.04
C VAL A 447 23.73 19.31 -32.04
N LEU A 448 24.24 18.47 -31.14
CA LEU A 448 23.70 17.16 -30.83
C LEU A 448 22.81 17.24 -29.58
N GLY A 449 21.84 16.36 -29.49
CA GLY A 449 20.93 16.20 -28.37
C GLY A 449 20.85 14.73 -27.95
N VAL A 450 21.10 14.45 -26.68
CA VAL A 450 21.24 13.11 -26.11
C VAL A 450 20.09 12.84 -25.13
N GLU A 451 19.43 11.68 -25.24
CA GLU A 451 18.49 11.15 -24.24
C GLU A 451 18.92 9.78 -23.74
N ALA A 452 18.73 9.52 -22.44
CA ALA A 452 18.92 8.20 -21.86
C ALA A 452 17.57 7.48 -21.74
N LYS A 453 17.44 6.31 -22.36
CA LYS A 453 16.23 5.47 -22.33
C LYS A 453 16.10 4.66 -21.04
N GLN A 454 17.16 4.63 -20.23
CA GLN A 454 17.27 3.95 -18.95
C GLN A 454 18.02 4.84 -17.95
N PHE A 455 17.79 4.65 -16.65
CA PHE A 455 18.70 5.09 -15.59
C PHE A 455 19.89 4.13 -15.44
N ALA A 456 20.88 4.53 -14.63
CA ALA A 456 21.85 3.60 -14.08
C ALA A 456 21.15 2.46 -13.31
N ASP A 457 21.65 1.24 -13.44
CA ASP A 457 21.22 0.05 -12.71
C ASP A 457 22.42 -0.87 -12.42
N ARG A 458 22.18 -2.13 -12.06
CA ARG A 458 23.24 -3.14 -11.86
C ARG A 458 23.95 -3.60 -13.14
N ASN A 459 23.37 -3.36 -14.32
CA ASN A 459 23.89 -3.82 -15.61
C ASN A 459 24.67 -2.70 -16.31
N TRP A 460 24.22 -1.46 -16.19
CA TRP A 460 24.86 -0.28 -16.75
C TRP A 460 24.98 0.83 -15.70
N ASN A 461 26.20 1.36 -15.55
CA ASN A 461 26.53 2.38 -14.55
C ASN A 461 26.02 3.80 -14.87
N GLY A 462 25.27 3.97 -15.96
CA GLY A 462 24.76 5.26 -16.43
C GLY A 462 25.78 6.17 -17.13
N GLN A 463 27.03 5.74 -17.33
CA GLN A 463 28.04 6.53 -18.05
C GLN A 463 28.01 6.27 -19.56
N VAL A 464 28.39 7.28 -20.33
CA VAL A 464 28.46 7.26 -21.79
C VAL A 464 29.76 7.90 -22.24
N ASN A 465 30.53 7.23 -23.10
CA ASN A 465 31.58 7.87 -23.88
C ASN A 465 31.06 8.12 -25.30
N LEU A 466 30.85 9.39 -25.67
CA LEU A 466 30.58 9.78 -27.05
C LEU A 466 31.89 10.26 -27.70
N LYS A 467 32.22 9.71 -28.88
CA LYS A 467 33.37 10.14 -29.69
C LYS A 467 32.88 10.78 -30.99
N ALA A 468 33.32 12.00 -31.26
CA ALA A 468 33.25 12.60 -32.58
C ALA A 468 34.51 12.25 -33.38
N THR A 469 34.35 11.90 -34.65
CA THR A 469 35.44 11.52 -35.58
C THR A 469 35.24 12.25 -36.90
N ALA A 470 36.26 12.93 -37.41
CA ALA A 470 36.27 13.46 -38.77
C ALA A 470 37.23 12.63 -39.63
N GLU A 471 36.73 12.21 -40.79
CA GLU A 471 37.46 11.41 -41.76
C GLU A 471 37.53 12.10 -43.13
N ASN A 472 38.65 11.88 -43.83
CA ASN A 472 38.82 12.27 -45.22
C ASN A 472 39.41 11.08 -45.98
N ASN A 473 38.78 10.67 -47.10
CA ASN A 473 39.14 9.47 -47.87
C ASN A 473 39.32 8.19 -47.02
N GLY A 474 38.52 8.03 -45.96
CA GLY A 474 38.59 6.87 -45.05
C GLY A 474 39.77 6.90 -44.06
N GLN A 475 40.44 8.04 -43.89
CA GLN A 475 41.42 8.25 -42.83
C GLN A 475 40.89 9.25 -41.79
N GLN A 476 40.96 8.90 -40.51
CA GLN A 476 40.68 9.82 -39.40
C GLN A 476 41.69 10.96 -39.40
N ILE A 477 41.20 12.20 -39.61
CA ILE A 477 42.02 13.42 -39.57
C ILE A 477 41.86 14.21 -38.26
N ALA A 478 40.75 14.00 -37.54
CA ALA A 478 40.54 14.52 -36.19
C ALA A 478 39.57 13.64 -35.41
N ALA A 479 39.69 13.66 -34.09
CA ALA A 479 38.74 13.04 -33.18
C ALA A 479 38.77 13.72 -31.81
N ALA A 480 37.66 13.63 -31.07
CA ALA A 480 37.55 14.07 -29.68
C ALA A 480 36.48 13.25 -28.97
N THR A 481 36.64 13.05 -27.66
CA THR A 481 35.67 12.33 -26.82
C THR A 481 35.04 13.29 -25.80
N ILE A 482 33.83 12.96 -25.36
CA ILE A 482 33.25 13.46 -24.12
C ILE A 482 32.69 12.27 -23.32
N GLN A 483 32.93 12.30 -22.02
CA GLN A 483 32.27 11.44 -21.05
C GLN A 483 31.07 12.18 -20.45
N MET A 484 29.93 11.51 -20.47
CA MET A 484 28.68 12.00 -19.89
C MET A 484 28.11 10.93 -18.96
N GLY A 485 27.09 11.27 -18.18
CA GLY A 485 26.35 10.29 -17.39
C GLY A 485 24.93 10.70 -17.06
N VAL A 486 24.05 9.72 -16.90
CA VAL A 486 22.63 9.94 -16.60
C VAL A 486 22.47 10.61 -15.24
N SER A 487 21.63 11.65 -15.17
CA SER A 487 21.24 12.26 -13.90
C SER A 487 20.61 11.21 -12.97
N PRO A 488 21.07 11.06 -11.72
CA PRO A 488 20.53 10.08 -10.80
C PRO A 488 19.08 10.40 -10.46
N TRP A 489 18.28 9.37 -10.23
CA TRP A 489 16.97 9.50 -9.61
C TRP A 489 17.12 9.77 -8.09
N ILE A 490 16.40 10.75 -7.58
CA ILE A 490 16.46 11.21 -6.18
C ILE A 490 15.07 11.17 -5.56
N MET A 491 14.96 10.59 -4.37
CA MET A 491 13.75 10.62 -3.54
C MET A 491 13.76 11.88 -2.65
N PRO A 492 12.74 12.77 -2.69
CA PRO A 492 12.63 13.86 -1.72
C PRO A 492 12.66 13.34 -0.29
N ALA A 493 13.43 14.00 0.58
CA ALA A 493 13.45 13.72 2.01
C ALA A 493 12.03 13.70 2.59
N ASN A 494 11.75 12.84 3.58
CA ASN A 494 10.44 12.79 4.24
C ASN A 494 10.09 14.12 4.95
N THR A 495 11.07 14.99 5.21
CA THR A 495 10.91 16.36 5.74
C THR A 495 10.69 17.44 4.67
N ALA A 496 10.81 17.13 3.37
CA ALA A 496 10.71 18.13 2.31
C ALA A 496 9.28 18.68 2.14
N PRO A 497 9.09 19.96 1.75
CA PRO A 497 7.76 20.58 1.63
C PRO A 497 6.83 19.82 0.68
N VAL A 498 5.56 19.70 1.04
CA VAL A 498 4.53 19.00 0.27
C VAL A 498 3.79 19.99 -0.65
N THR A 499 3.48 19.56 -1.87
CA THR A 499 2.60 20.29 -2.80
C THR A 499 1.25 19.60 -3.01
N GLU A 500 1.20 18.27 -2.90
CA GLU A 500 0.00 17.45 -3.08
C GLU A 500 0.00 16.26 -2.12
N VAL A 501 -1.16 15.98 -1.50
CA VAL A 501 -1.44 14.75 -0.74
C VAL A 501 -2.54 13.98 -1.47
N ALA A 502 -2.24 12.80 -1.96
CA ALA A 502 -3.17 11.93 -2.66
C ALA A 502 -3.83 10.91 -1.70
N VAL A 503 -5.12 10.66 -1.87
CA VAL A 503 -5.93 9.70 -1.10
C VAL A 503 -6.95 9.02 -2.02
N SER A 504 -7.27 7.74 -1.79
CA SER A 504 -8.35 7.05 -2.52
C SER A 504 -9.72 7.30 -1.91
N ASP A 505 -10.74 7.49 -2.75
CA ASP A 505 -12.14 7.50 -2.35
C ASP A 505 -12.63 6.07 -2.06
N ARG A 506 -13.14 5.83 -0.85
CA ARG A 506 -13.75 4.57 -0.41
C ARG A 506 -15.23 4.77 0.00
N GLY A 507 -15.86 5.83 -0.49
CA GLY A 507 -17.24 6.20 -0.20
C GLY A 507 -17.48 6.50 1.28
N SER A 508 -18.58 5.98 1.82
CA SER A 508 -18.91 6.12 3.24
C SER A 508 -17.86 5.52 4.18
N GLY A 509 -16.97 4.65 3.69
CA GLY A 509 -15.89 4.06 4.49
C GLY A 509 -14.87 5.09 5.00
N ASN A 510 -14.51 6.10 4.20
CA ASN A 510 -13.48 7.09 4.58
C ASN A 510 -13.86 8.55 4.30
N SER A 511 -15.14 8.84 4.07
CA SER A 511 -15.63 10.21 3.83
C SER A 511 -15.27 11.22 4.93
N GLU A 512 -15.29 10.79 6.20
CA GLU A 512 -14.89 11.58 7.38
C GLU A 512 -13.37 11.88 7.36
N PHE A 513 -12.54 10.84 7.21
CA PHE A 513 -11.09 10.97 7.00
C PHE A 513 -10.73 11.95 5.87
N ILE A 514 -11.42 11.87 4.72
CA ILE A 514 -11.18 12.77 3.58
C ILE A 514 -11.57 14.23 3.92
N SER A 515 -12.61 14.44 4.72
CA SER A 515 -13.02 15.76 5.19
C SER A 515 -11.97 16.37 6.13
N GLU A 516 -11.54 15.61 7.15
CA GLU A 516 -10.51 16.06 8.10
C GLU A 516 -9.15 16.25 7.42
N LEU A 517 -8.79 15.38 6.47
CA LEU A 517 -7.56 15.50 5.67
C LEU A 517 -7.52 16.83 4.92
N LYS A 518 -8.64 17.28 4.33
CA LYS A 518 -8.74 18.60 3.68
C LYS A 518 -8.57 19.74 4.67
N GLN A 519 -9.33 19.72 5.76
CA GLN A 519 -9.25 20.71 6.83
C GLN A 519 -7.83 20.80 7.42
N ALA A 520 -7.10 19.70 7.46
CA ALA A 520 -5.72 19.66 7.88
C ALA A 520 -4.75 20.20 6.82
N VAL A 521 -4.85 19.76 5.56
CA VAL A 521 -3.85 19.98 4.49
C VAL A 521 -4.03 21.30 3.75
N GLU A 522 -5.26 21.66 3.35
CA GLU A 522 -5.50 22.81 2.46
C GLU A 522 -5.02 24.16 3.06
N PRO A 523 -5.16 24.43 4.38
CA PRO A 523 -4.57 25.62 5.01
C PRO A 523 -3.04 25.69 5.00
N THR A 524 -2.34 24.61 4.62
CA THR A 524 -0.86 24.57 4.52
C THR A 524 -0.33 24.87 3.11
N GLY A 525 -1.23 25.26 2.19
CA GLY A 525 -0.90 25.55 0.78
C GLY A 525 -0.65 24.31 -0.09
N ALA A 526 -0.79 23.10 0.46
CA ALA A 526 -0.78 21.84 -0.28
C ALA A 526 -2.21 21.46 -0.71
N GLN A 527 -2.33 20.74 -1.84
CA GLN A 527 -3.62 20.28 -2.38
C GLN A 527 -3.95 18.86 -1.91
N VAL A 528 -5.22 18.58 -1.57
CA VAL A 528 -5.70 17.19 -1.39
C VAL A 528 -6.26 16.67 -2.71
N LYS A 529 -5.66 15.59 -3.24
CA LYS A 529 -6.13 14.90 -4.43
C LYS A 529 -6.86 13.61 -4.08
N ILE A 530 -8.18 13.65 -4.19
CA ILE A 530 -9.02 12.45 -4.12
C ILE A 530 -8.89 11.68 -5.44
N ILE A 531 -8.69 10.36 -5.36
CA ILE A 531 -8.54 9.45 -6.49
C ILE A 531 -9.64 8.39 -6.44
N GLN A 532 -10.36 8.22 -7.55
CA GLN A 532 -11.38 7.19 -7.69
C GLN A 532 -10.71 5.85 -8.04
N GLY A 533 -10.87 4.83 -7.20
CA GLY A 533 -10.31 3.49 -7.43
C GLY A 533 -10.38 2.56 -6.21
N ASP A 534 -10.07 1.28 -6.43
CA ASP A 534 -10.24 0.23 -5.43
C ASP A 534 -9.08 0.09 -4.43
N ASN A 535 -7.90 0.64 -4.75
CA ASN A 535 -6.71 0.51 -3.93
C ASN A 535 -6.72 1.53 -2.78
N ALA A 536 -6.79 1.05 -1.53
CA ALA A 536 -6.77 1.89 -0.33
C ALA A 536 -5.35 2.38 0.05
N TRP A 537 -4.30 1.72 -0.45
CA TRP A 537 -2.92 1.88 0.03
C TRP A 537 -2.11 2.77 -0.91
N MET A 538 -2.40 4.07 -0.89
CA MET A 538 -1.81 5.04 -1.79
C MET A 538 -0.28 5.13 -1.71
N GLN A 539 0.30 4.89 -0.53
CA GLN A 539 1.76 4.87 -0.33
C GLN A 539 2.46 3.74 -1.08
N ASP A 540 1.74 2.63 -1.34
CA ASP A 540 2.32 1.41 -1.90
C ASP A 540 2.41 1.38 -3.43
N ILE A 541 1.59 2.16 -4.14
CA ILE A 541 1.48 2.06 -5.61
C ILE A 541 2.67 2.70 -6.35
N GLN A 542 3.26 3.75 -5.79
CA GLN A 542 4.34 4.50 -6.43
C GLN A 542 5.18 5.30 -5.42
N LYS A 543 6.47 5.49 -5.70
CA LYS A 543 7.34 6.40 -4.96
C LYS A 543 7.66 7.58 -5.87
N ASN A 544 7.26 8.78 -5.45
CA ASN A 544 7.55 10.00 -6.18
C ASN A 544 9.02 10.40 -5.96
N GLY A 545 9.69 10.79 -7.04
CA GLY A 545 11.07 11.26 -7.03
C GLY A 545 11.30 12.36 -8.06
N TYR A 546 12.55 12.71 -8.30
CA TYR A 546 12.96 13.70 -9.30
C TYR A 546 14.35 13.41 -9.87
N VAL A 547 14.69 14.12 -10.94
CA VAL A 547 16.04 14.28 -11.47
C VAL A 547 16.36 15.78 -11.56
N GLN A 548 17.65 16.11 -11.55
CA GLN A 548 18.15 17.49 -11.72
C GLN A 548 19.11 17.57 -12.92
N VAL A 549 18.98 18.61 -13.73
CA VAL A 549 19.93 18.97 -14.80
C VAL A 549 20.15 20.49 -14.82
N PRO A 550 21.28 20.99 -15.32
CA PRO A 550 21.52 22.43 -15.40
C PRO A 550 20.58 23.11 -16.41
N GLU A 551 20.20 24.36 -16.13
CA GLU A 551 19.48 25.22 -17.09
C GLU A 551 19.85 26.69 -16.83
N LYS A 552 20.83 27.23 -17.57
CA LYS A 552 21.25 28.65 -17.57
C LYS A 552 21.41 29.27 -16.17
N SER A 553 22.42 28.82 -15.44
CA SER A 553 22.74 29.21 -14.06
C SER A 553 21.67 28.86 -13.00
N GLU A 554 20.53 28.27 -13.39
CA GLU A 554 19.58 27.63 -12.50
C GLU A 554 19.66 26.09 -12.61
N VAL A 555 18.94 25.38 -11.73
CA VAL A 555 18.78 23.92 -11.80
C VAL A 555 17.35 23.57 -12.21
N ARG A 556 17.22 22.92 -13.36
CA ARG A 556 15.94 22.37 -13.78
C ARG A 556 15.66 21.07 -13.05
N GLN A 557 14.46 20.99 -12.49
CA GLN A 557 13.96 19.84 -11.76
C GLN A 557 12.87 19.16 -12.60
N VAL A 558 12.94 17.83 -12.76
CA VAL A 558 11.90 17.05 -13.44
C VAL A 558 11.45 15.93 -12.51
N ASN A 559 10.16 15.94 -12.14
CA ASN A 559 9.59 14.92 -11.27
C ASN A 559 9.45 13.59 -12.01
N VAL A 560 9.92 12.50 -11.42
CA VAL A 560 9.86 11.14 -12.00
C VAL A 560 9.48 10.17 -10.90
N ALA A 561 8.40 9.42 -11.06
CA ALA A 561 7.94 8.44 -10.08
C ALA A 561 8.26 7.00 -10.52
N ILE A 562 8.54 6.14 -9.56
CA ILE A 562 8.67 4.70 -9.76
C ILE A 562 7.31 4.07 -9.43
N LYS A 563 6.71 3.29 -10.35
CA LYS A 563 5.60 2.40 -10.03
C LYS A 563 6.11 1.14 -9.32
N SER A 564 5.45 0.77 -8.23
CA SER A 564 5.76 -0.44 -7.47
C SER A 564 5.59 -1.73 -8.30
N PRO A 565 6.45 -2.75 -8.09
CA PRO A 565 6.26 -4.09 -8.66
C PRO A 565 5.14 -4.90 -7.98
N SER A 566 4.43 -4.34 -6.99
CA SER A 566 3.27 -4.96 -6.34
C SER A 566 2.05 -5.09 -7.27
N ASN A 567 0.98 -5.70 -6.74
CA ASN A 567 -0.16 -6.28 -7.45
C ASN A 567 -0.65 -5.54 -8.74
N PRO A 568 -0.47 -6.09 -9.95
CA PRO A 568 -0.71 -5.37 -11.20
C PRO A 568 -2.20 -5.14 -11.56
N GLY A 569 -3.15 -5.71 -10.81
CA GLY A 569 -4.56 -5.79 -11.22
C GLY A 569 -5.38 -4.48 -11.21
N LEU A 570 -4.98 -3.46 -10.43
CA LEU A 570 -5.80 -2.26 -10.19
C LEU A 570 -5.10 -0.93 -10.52
N ASP A 571 -3.77 -0.92 -10.58
CA ASP A 571 -3.00 0.33 -10.42
C ASP A 571 -2.73 1.07 -11.74
N LYS A 572 -3.60 2.03 -12.07
CA LYS A 572 -3.21 3.23 -12.83
C LYS A 572 -2.58 4.23 -11.84
N PRO A 573 -1.29 4.60 -11.98
CA PRO A 573 -0.60 5.46 -11.00
C PRO A 573 -1.23 6.85 -10.87
N ALA A 574 -1.09 7.43 -9.68
CA ALA A 574 -1.60 8.75 -9.30
C ALA A 574 -0.91 9.85 -10.12
N LYS A 575 -1.69 10.60 -10.89
CA LYS A 575 -1.18 11.48 -11.96
C LYS A 575 -0.81 12.92 -11.60
N SER A 576 -0.92 13.31 -10.33
CA SER A 576 -0.84 14.71 -9.86
C SER A 576 -1.84 15.70 -10.51
N THR A 577 -2.07 16.85 -9.89
CA THR A 577 -2.80 18.00 -10.49
C THR A 577 -1.87 19.05 -11.10
N GLN A 578 -0.58 19.07 -10.76
CA GLN A 578 0.37 20.14 -11.15
C GLN A 578 1.02 19.96 -12.55
N GLU A 579 0.50 18.97 -13.30
CA GLU A 579 0.65 18.73 -14.75
C GLU A 579 2.03 18.30 -15.34
N ARG A 580 1.89 17.47 -16.40
CA ARG A 580 2.85 17.08 -17.45
C ARG A 580 4.16 16.37 -17.11
N ASP A 581 4.93 16.77 -16.11
CA ASP A 581 6.33 16.32 -16.00
C ASP A 581 6.51 14.98 -15.25
N LEU A 582 5.55 14.58 -14.39
CA LEU A 582 5.52 13.29 -13.69
C LEU A 582 5.40 12.07 -14.65
N ARG A 583 6.53 11.63 -15.19
CA ARG A 583 6.70 10.31 -15.81
C ARG A 583 6.65 9.23 -14.72
N VAL A 584 6.00 8.10 -15.02
CA VAL A 584 5.93 6.95 -14.10
C VAL A 584 6.47 5.71 -14.80
N PHE A 585 7.68 5.29 -14.43
CA PHE A 585 8.37 4.13 -14.99
C PHE A 585 8.34 2.94 -14.02
N LYS A 586 8.72 1.74 -14.46
CA LYS A 586 8.75 0.52 -13.62
C LYS A 586 10.17 -0.01 -13.46
N ILE A 587 10.53 -0.41 -12.24
CA ILE A 587 11.79 -1.11 -11.94
C ILE A 587 11.48 -2.56 -11.55
N GLY A 588 12.30 -3.48 -12.07
CA GLY A 588 12.22 -4.91 -11.78
C GLY A 588 10.89 -5.55 -12.17
N ASN A 589 10.70 -6.79 -11.73
CA ASN A 589 9.51 -7.59 -11.97
C ASN A 589 8.75 -7.91 -10.67
N ARG A 590 7.48 -8.30 -10.84
CA ARG A 590 6.72 -8.94 -9.76
C ARG A 590 7.44 -10.24 -9.41
N ARG A 591 7.62 -10.49 -8.12
CA ARG A 591 8.10 -11.77 -7.61
C ARG A 591 6.90 -12.60 -7.15
N ASP A 592 7.01 -13.92 -7.18
CA ASP A 592 5.99 -14.80 -6.60
C ASP A 592 6.12 -14.80 -5.08
N GLU A 593 5.53 -13.78 -4.48
CA GLU A 593 5.55 -13.52 -3.05
C GLU A 593 4.71 -14.55 -2.29
N ASN A 594 5.27 -15.06 -1.18
CA ASN A 594 4.50 -15.79 -0.18
C ASN A 594 3.37 -14.87 0.33
N PRO A 595 2.10 -15.32 0.44
CA PRO A 595 0.99 -14.52 0.98
C PRO A 595 1.29 -13.81 2.31
N VAL A 596 2.12 -14.42 3.17
CA VAL A 596 2.59 -13.87 4.47
C VAL A 596 3.56 -12.68 4.29
N SER A 597 3.88 -12.26 3.07
CA SER A 597 4.80 -11.16 2.77
C SER A 597 4.44 -10.37 1.51
N GLN A 598 3.21 -10.51 1.00
CA GLN A 598 2.69 -9.84 -0.21
C GLN A 598 2.64 -8.29 -0.16
N TRP A 599 2.95 -7.72 1.02
CA TRP A 599 3.04 -6.28 1.29
C TRP A 599 4.48 -5.79 1.40
N SER A 600 5.48 -6.68 1.44
CA SER A 600 6.89 -6.29 1.65
C SER A 600 7.52 -5.57 0.47
N ASN A 601 6.92 -5.68 -0.72
CA ASN A 601 7.27 -4.89 -1.91
C ASN A 601 6.45 -3.60 -2.06
N GLY A 602 5.52 -3.33 -1.14
CA GLY A 602 4.84 -2.05 -1.03
C GLY A 602 5.83 -0.93 -0.70
N TYR A 603 5.62 0.25 -1.27
CA TYR A 603 6.49 1.40 -1.10
C TYR A 603 6.28 2.22 0.18
N GLY A 604 5.39 1.79 1.10
CA GLY A 604 5.56 2.11 2.52
C GLY A 604 6.86 1.55 3.09
N ASN A 605 7.30 0.40 2.56
CA ASN A 605 8.55 -0.26 2.91
C ASN A 605 9.82 0.40 2.36
N LEU A 606 9.73 1.56 1.70
CA LEU A 606 10.87 2.28 1.12
C LEU A 606 10.78 3.76 1.50
N GLN A 607 11.74 4.24 2.28
CA GLN A 607 11.72 5.57 2.88
C GLN A 607 13.12 6.24 2.75
N VAL A 608 13.22 7.51 3.11
CA VAL A 608 14.49 8.26 3.04
C VAL A 608 14.60 9.26 4.20
N THR A 609 15.79 9.36 4.78
CA THR A 609 16.06 10.32 5.86
C THR A 609 16.02 11.77 5.34
N PRO A 610 15.97 12.76 6.25
CA PRO A 610 16.48 14.10 5.98
C PRO A 610 17.96 14.07 5.56
N PRO A 611 18.54 15.17 5.06
CA PRO A 611 19.98 15.30 4.93
C PRO A 611 20.71 14.97 6.24
N ILE A 612 21.68 14.07 6.17
CA ILE A 612 22.53 13.63 7.30
C ILE A 612 24.01 13.75 6.90
N PRO A 613 24.97 13.71 7.86
CA PRO A 613 26.40 13.71 7.53
C PRO A 613 26.75 12.62 6.50
N GLY A 614 27.48 12.99 5.44
CA GLY A 614 27.81 12.11 4.31
C GLY A 614 26.71 11.91 3.26
N TYR A 615 25.44 12.18 3.58
CA TYR A 615 24.29 12.01 2.67
C TYR A 615 23.49 13.32 2.55
N PRO A 616 23.91 14.25 1.68
CA PRO A 616 23.29 15.58 1.56
C PRO A 616 21.87 15.53 0.98
N MET A 617 21.52 14.47 0.25
CA MET A 617 20.15 14.20 -0.23
C MET A 617 19.37 13.26 0.71
N GLY A 618 19.90 12.95 1.89
CA GLY A 618 19.42 11.88 2.77
C GLY A 618 19.83 10.49 2.31
N ARG A 619 19.60 9.49 3.17
CA ARG A 619 19.94 8.07 2.94
C ARG A 619 18.66 7.24 2.89
N VAL A 620 18.53 6.37 1.89
CA VAL A 620 17.37 5.48 1.77
C VAL A 620 17.40 4.40 2.86
N TYR A 621 16.23 4.01 3.35
CA TYR A 621 16.06 2.89 4.27
C TYR A 621 14.81 2.07 3.94
N TYR A 622 14.84 0.79 4.29
CA TYR A 622 13.82 -0.18 3.91
C TYR A 622 13.67 -1.31 4.93
N GLY A 623 12.50 -1.94 4.96
CA GLY A 623 12.23 -3.10 5.81
C GLY A 623 12.68 -4.41 5.18
N ASN A 624 13.51 -5.12 5.92
CA ASN A 624 14.07 -6.42 5.61
C ASN A 624 13.35 -7.49 6.45
N SER A 625 12.72 -8.44 5.76
CA SER A 625 12.12 -9.64 6.37
C SER A 625 12.75 -10.93 5.82
N GLY A 626 14.08 -10.94 5.71
CA GLY A 626 14.87 -12.10 5.27
C GLY A 626 14.52 -12.55 3.85
N ASN A 627 14.27 -13.84 3.66
CA ASN A 627 13.97 -14.47 2.36
C ASN A 627 12.75 -13.89 1.62
N ALA A 628 11.92 -13.08 2.30
CA ALA A 628 10.78 -12.38 1.71
C ALA A 628 10.85 -10.85 1.86
N GLY A 629 12.04 -10.28 2.12
CA GLY A 629 12.28 -8.85 2.19
C GLY A 629 12.11 -8.11 0.85
N PHE A 630 12.27 -6.78 0.88
CA PHE A 630 12.03 -5.83 -0.21
C PHE A 630 12.68 -6.20 -1.56
N ASN A 631 12.20 -5.61 -2.66
CA ASN A 631 12.60 -6.00 -4.01
C ASN A 631 14.08 -5.67 -4.30
N PRO A 632 14.95 -6.68 -4.54
CA PRO A 632 16.37 -6.45 -4.76
C PRO A 632 16.64 -5.65 -6.03
N GLU A 633 15.81 -5.75 -7.07
CA GLU A 633 15.98 -4.96 -8.29
C GLU A 633 15.79 -3.46 -8.05
N VAL A 634 14.97 -3.10 -7.04
CA VAL A 634 14.79 -1.70 -6.61
C VAL A 634 15.93 -1.26 -5.71
N LEU A 635 16.48 -2.14 -4.87
CA LEU A 635 17.68 -1.84 -4.07
C LEU A 635 18.92 -1.64 -4.95
N ASP A 636 19.12 -2.52 -5.93
CA ASP A 636 20.18 -2.43 -6.95
C ASP A 636 20.08 -1.12 -7.73
N PHE A 637 18.87 -0.70 -8.11
CA PHE A 637 18.63 0.60 -8.73
C PHE A 637 19.02 1.78 -7.81
N ILE A 638 18.56 1.79 -6.55
CA ILE A 638 18.90 2.86 -5.59
C ILE A 638 20.42 2.93 -5.36
N GLN A 639 21.08 1.78 -5.25
CA GLN A 639 22.53 1.69 -5.15
C GLN A 639 23.23 2.24 -6.41
N ALA A 640 22.71 1.94 -7.60
CA ALA A 640 23.25 2.43 -8.87
C ALA A 640 23.12 3.96 -9.04
N GLN A 641 22.18 4.62 -8.36
CA GLN A 641 22.08 6.09 -8.36
C GLN A 641 23.21 6.76 -7.55
N ARG A 642 23.90 6.01 -6.67
CA ARG A 642 25.08 6.44 -5.87
C ARG A 642 24.90 7.67 -4.96
N ILE A 643 23.69 8.21 -4.85
CA ILE A 643 23.39 9.51 -4.24
C ILE A 643 22.67 9.44 -2.89
N GLN A 644 21.93 8.35 -2.65
CA GLN A 644 21.19 8.08 -1.40
C GLN A 644 21.39 6.64 -0.89
N GLY A 645 22.32 5.88 -1.52
CA GLY A 645 22.68 4.50 -1.15
C GLY A 645 24.14 4.40 -0.66
N PRO A 646 24.55 3.30 0.01
CA PRO A 646 23.77 2.08 0.26
C PRO A 646 22.62 2.27 1.26
N ALA A 647 21.48 1.68 0.91
CA ALA A 647 20.26 1.75 1.69
C ALA A 647 20.39 0.96 3.01
N VAL A 648 19.81 1.49 4.09
CA VAL A 648 19.83 0.84 5.41
C VAL A 648 18.67 -0.13 5.55
N ASP A 649 18.97 -1.39 5.87
CA ASP A 649 17.98 -2.43 6.11
C ASP A 649 17.51 -2.44 7.58
N ILE A 650 16.20 -2.56 7.81
CA ILE A 650 15.58 -2.53 9.14
C ILE A 650 14.79 -3.83 9.36
N ASP A 651 14.88 -4.47 10.53
CA ASP A 651 14.12 -5.70 10.80
C ASP A 651 12.61 -5.44 10.94
N THR A 652 11.89 -5.69 9.85
CA THR A 652 10.42 -5.65 9.79
C THR A 652 9.79 -7.04 9.76
N SER A 653 10.57 -8.11 9.99
CA SER A 653 10.13 -9.52 9.89
C SER A 653 8.94 -9.90 10.77
N TRP A 654 8.73 -9.14 11.85
CA TRP A 654 7.73 -9.35 12.89
C TRP A 654 6.44 -8.55 12.68
N LEU A 655 6.42 -7.63 11.72
CA LEU A 655 5.23 -6.85 11.35
C LEU A 655 4.33 -7.64 10.39
N LEU A 656 3.04 -7.31 10.36
CA LEU A 656 2.07 -7.92 9.43
C LEU A 656 2.35 -7.47 7.98
N THR A 657 2.52 -6.16 7.79
CA THR A 657 2.75 -5.52 6.49
C THR A 657 4.20 -5.66 6.01
N ARG A 658 5.15 -5.90 6.92
CA ARG A 658 6.61 -5.85 6.69
C ARG A 658 7.15 -4.47 6.29
N GLN A 659 6.36 -3.42 6.43
CA GLN A 659 6.72 -2.05 6.01
C GLN A 659 7.43 -1.28 7.14
N VAL A 660 8.18 -0.24 6.79
CA VAL A 660 9.11 0.45 7.72
C VAL A 660 8.56 1.78 8.27
N ASP A 661 7.58 2.38 7.59
CA ASP A 661 6.78 3.50 8.10
C ASP A 661 5.87 3.13 9.27
N GLU A 662 5.53 1.85 9.43
CA GLU A 662 4.93 1.30 10.64
C GLU A 662 5.77 1.52 11.91
N ILE A 663 7.07 1.80 11.78
CA ILE A 663 7.97 1.86 12.94
C ILE A 663 8.94 3.04 12.96
N ILE A 664 9.23 3.71 11.84
CA ILE A 664 10.20 4.82 11.76
C ILE A 664 9.69 5.94 10.85
N ASN A 665 9.61 7.16 11.39
CA ASN A 665 9.24 8.36 10.65
C ASN A 665 10.16 9.54 11.00
N PHE A 666 10.35 10.49 10.08
CA PHE A 666 11.18 11.68 10.25
C PHE A 666 10.34 12.95 10.12
N ILE A 667 10.19 13.66 11.24
CA ILE A 667 9.28 14.79 11.37
C ILE A 667 10.11 16.09 11.37
N PRO A 668 9.84 17.06 10.47
CA PRO A 668 10.53 18.34 10.47
C PRO A 668 10.08 19.18 11.67
N SER A 669 11.02 19.80 12.37
CA SER A 669 10.70 20.81 13.38
C SER A 669 10.38 22.16 12.72
N GLN A 670 9.86 23.12 13.49
CA GLN A 670 9.75 24.50 13.00
C GLN A 670 11.11 25.19 12.79
N THR A 671 12.19 24.68 13.41
CA THR A 671 13.55 25.21 13.21
C THR A 671 14.12 24.71 11.88
N PRO A 672 14.52 25.59 10.94
CA PRO A 672 15.02 25.19 9.63
C PRO A 672 16.18 24.18 9.72
N GLY A 673 16.09 23.10 8.94
CA GLY A 673 17.10 22.03 8.90
C GLY A 673 17.13 21.11 10.13
N LYS A 674 16.32 21.36 11.17
CA LYS A 674 16.19 20.48 12.34
C LYS A 674 14.95 19.59 12.23
N TYR A 675 15.10 18.35 12.68
CA TYR A 675 14.09 17.30 12.62
C TYR A 675 14.25 16.37 13.82
N ILE A 676 13.21 15.57 14.06
CA ILE A 676 13.24 14.43 15.00
C ILE A 676 12.90 13.13 14.27
N MET A 677 13.43 12.02 14.77
CA MET A 677 13.02 10.67 14.38
C MET A 677 11.99 10.15 15.40
N ALA A 678 10.78 9.86 14.93
CA ALA A 678 9.79 9.12 15.70
C ALA A 678 10.00 7.60 15.47
N ILE A 679 10.08 6.84 16.55
CA ILE A 679 10.14 5.38 16.52
C ILE A 679 9.01 4.78 17.37
N ALA A 680 8.37 3.72 16.89
CA ALA A 680 7.28 3.06 17.60
C ALA A 680 7.80 2.30 18.83
N SER A 681 7.20 2.54 20.00
CA SER A 681 7.62 1.94 21.27
C SER A 681 6.47 1.14 21.93
N PRO A 682 6.50 -0.20 21.80
CA PRO A 682 5.67 -1.13 22.56
C PRO A 682 5.74 -0.94 24.08
N GLU A 683 6.92 -0.59 24.62
CA GLU A 683 7.07 -0.35 26.06
C GLU A 683 6.44 0.97 26.50
N ALA A 684 6.56 2.04 25.72
CA ALA A 684 5.86 3.30 26.00
C ALA A 684 4.34 3.13 25.92
N GLY A 685 3.84 2.24 25.06
CA GLY A 685 2.43 1.84 25.03
C GLY A 685 1.98 1.13 26.31
N VAL A 686 2.72 0.12 26.77
CA VAL A 686 2.44 -0.56 28.05
C VAL A 686 2.47 0.43 29.23
N ARG A 687 3.51 1.26 29.31
CA ARG A 687 3.66 2.28 30.38
C ARG A 687 2.54 3.31 30.38
N LEU A 688 1.97 3.65 29.22
CA LEU A 688 0.81 4.55 29.13
C LEU A 688 -0.44 3.94 29.77
N LEU A 689 -0.65 2.63 29.62
CA LEU A 689 -1.75 1.91 30.28
C LEU A 689 -1.51 1.81 31.79
N GLU A 690 -0.28 1.50 32.22
CA GLU A 690 0.09 1.48 33.65
C GLU A 690 -0.13 2.85 34.31
N GLU A 691 0.22 3.94 33.62
CA GLU A 691 0.00 5.31 34.08
C GLU A 691 -1.49 5.66 34.19
N LEU A 692 -2.31 5.27 33.21
CA LEU A 692 -3.76 5.47 33.23
C LEU A 692 -4.41 4.71 34.41
N ALA A 693 -4.06 3.45 34.61
CA ALA A 693 -4.56 2.64 35.73
C ALA A 693 -4.09 3.20 37.09
N GLY A 694 -2.83 3.63 37.20
CA GLY A 694 -2.27 4.25 38.41
C GLY A 694 -2.94 5.58 38.80
N LYS A 695 -3.57 6.27 37.84
CA LYS A 695 -4.38 7.48 38.07
C LYS A 695 -5.86 7.19 38.33
N GLY A 696 -6.27 5.92 38.41
CA GLY A 696 -7.64 5.49 38.65
C GLY A 696 -8.49 5.30 37.39
N TYR A 697 -7.97 5.58 36.19
CA TYR A 697 -8.69 5.44 34.92
C TYR A 697 -8.71 4.00 34.38
N GLY A 698 -8.66 3.01 35.28
CA GLY A 698 -8.59 1.58 34.92
C GLY A 698 -9.80 1.11 34.11
N ASP A 699 -11.00 1.62 34.40
CA ASP A 699 -12.22 1.18 33.73
C ASP A 699 -12.61 2.04 32.52
N VAL A 700 -11.75 2.99 32.11
CA VAL A 700 -11.97 3.82 30.91
C VAL A 700 -11.68 3.01 29.65
N THR A 701 -12.56 3.16 28.65
CA THR A 701 -12.45 2.51 27.33
C THR A 701 -11.32 3.10 26.49
N ILE A 702 -10.54 2.21 25.88
CA ILE A 702 -9.47 2.47 24.90
C ILE A 702 -9.76 1.68 23.61
N ASN A 703 -9.07 2.04 22.53
CA ASN A 703 -9.31 1.52 21.17
C ASN A 703 -10.77 1.74 20.75
N ARG A 704 -11.34 2.89 21.15
CA ARG A 704 -12.78 3.20 21.07
C ARG A 704 -13.32 3.02 19.67
N GLY A 705 -14.38 2.23 19.50
CA GLY A 705 -15.03 1.90 18.24
C GLY A 705 -14.29 0.92 17.33
N LEU A 706 -13.18 0.31 17.78
CA LEU A 706 -12.40 -0.66 17.01
C LEU A 706 -12.75 -2.11 17.41
N SER A 707 -12.40 -3.07 16.54
CA SER A 707 -12.43 -4.51 16.84
C SER A 707 -11.52 -4.92 18.02
N THR A 708 -10.65 -4.02 18.46
CA THR A 708 -9.77 -4.15 19.63
C THR A 708 -10.24 -3.34 20.85
N GLU A 709 -11.48 -2.81 20.86
CA GLU A 709 -12.05 -2.04 21.98
C GLU A 709 -11.97 -2.81 23.32
N THR A 710 -11.49 -2.14 24.36
CA THR A 710 -11.34 -2.73 25.70
C THR A 710 -11.17 -1.64 26.78
N THR A 711 -11.02 -2.00 28.05
CA THR A 711 -10.63 -1.04 29.11
C THR A 711 -9.15 -1.15 29.46
N VAL A 712 -8.57 -0.09 30.01
CA VAL A 712 -7.16 -0.06 30.48
C VAL A 712 -6.87 -1.25 31.42
N SER A 713 -7.75 -1.50 32.39
CA SER A 713 -7.72 -2.63 33.32
C SER A 713 -7.73 -3.98 32.59
N ALA A 714 -8.57 -4.14 31.57
CA ALA A 714 -8.69 -5.41 30.83
C ALA A 714 -7.44 -5.68 29.96
N ALA A 715 -6.87 -4.64 29.35
CA ALA A 715 -5.62 -4.73 28.60
C ALA A 715 -4.43 -5.12 29.51
N LEU A 716 -4.27 -4.46 30.67
CA LEU A 716 -3.22 -4.79 31.64
C LEU A 716 -3.38 -6.20 32.26
N LYS A 717 -4.63 -6.65 32.46
CA LYS A 717 -4.94 -8.02 32.93
C LYS A 717 -4.65 -9.11 31.89
N ASN A 718 -4.15 -8.78 30.70
CA ASN A 718 -3.73 -9.73 29.67
C ASN A 718 -2.19 -9.87 29.64
N PRO A 719 -1.58 -10.73 30.47
CA PRO A 719 -0.12 -10.84 30.57
C PRO A 719 0.53 -11.32 29.27
N ALA A 720 -0.19 -12.02 28.39
CA ALA A 720 0.32 -12.41 27.08
C ALA A 720 0.50 -11.20 26.15
N LEU A 721 -0.47 -10.27 26.12
CA LEU A 721 -0.39 -9.03 25.32
C LEU A 721 0.72 -8.11 25.84
N ILE A 722 0.81 -7.95 27.16
CA ILE A 722 1.83 -7.11 27.80
C ILE A 722 3.23 -7.69 27.58
N GLN A 723 3.45 -8.98 27.87
CA GLN A 723 4.75 -9.60 27.68
C GLN A 723 5.17 -9.68 26.20
N HIS A 724 4.22 -9.85 25.28
CA HIS A 724 4.47 -9.75 23.83
C HIS A 724 5.03 -8.38 23.46
N ASN A 725 4.40 -7.29 23.91
CA ASN A 725 4.84 -5.94 23.62
C ASN A 725 6.20 -5.60 24.28
N LEU A 726 6.40 -5.96 25.55
CA LEU A 726 7.71 -5.80 26.21
C LEU A 726 8.82 -6.63 25.52
N ASN A 727 8.49 -7.81 24.99
CA ASN A 727 9.43 -8.59 24.18
C ASN A 727 9.72 -7.92 22.82
N LEU A 728 8.73 -7.34 22.14
CA LEU A 728 8.94 -6.60 20.89
C LEU A 728 9.85 -5.38 21.10
N GLN A 729 9.65 -4.60 22.17
CA GLN A 729 10.58 -3.51 22.52
C GLN A 729 12.02 -4.06 22.67
N LYS A 730 12.18 -5.09 23.50
CA LYS A 730 13.49 -5.64 23.87
C LYS A 730 14.22 -6.33 22.72
N GLN A 731 13.50 -7.07 21.89
CA GLN A 731 14.08 -7.95 20.85
C GLN A 731 14.11 -7.31 19.46
N LYS A 732 13.30 -6.28 19.20
CA LYS A 732 13.19 -5.62 17.89
C LYS A 732 13.53 -4.13 17.97
N ILE A 733 12.80 -3.36 18.78
CA ILE A 733 12.94 -1.89 18.77
C ILE A 733 14.30 -1.43 19.30
N TYR A 734 14.83 -1.97 20.40
CA TYR A 734 16.16 -1.56 20.88
C TYR A 734 17.30 -1.90 19.89
N PRO A 735 17.39 -3.11 19.30
CA PRO A 735 18.38 -3.38 18.23
C PRO A 735 18.24 -2.47 17.01
N ILE A 736 17.01 -2.15 16.60
CA ILE A 736 16.74 -1.21 15.49
C ILE A 736 17.20 0.19 15.87
N LEU A 737 16.83 0.70 17.04
CA LEU A 737 17.19 2.03 17.54
C LEU A 737 18.71 2.24 17.57
N GLU A 738 19.45 1.27 18.11
CA GLU A 738 20.91 1.34 18.16
C GLU A 738 21.56 1.23 16.77
N LYS A 739 20.94 0.55 15.80
CA LYS A 739 21.36 0.60 14.40
C LYS A 739 21.13 1.98 13.79
N LEU A 740 19.95 2.56 13.98
CA LEU A 740 19.58 3.88 13.45
C LEU A 740 20.50 5.00 13.95
N LYS A 741 20.83 5.02 15.24
CA LYS A 741 21.80 5.97 15.81
C LYS A 741 23.15 5.96 15.09
N ARG A 742 23.68 4.76 14.80
CA ARG A 742 24.96 4.59 14.10
C ARG A 742 24.87 4.92 12.61
N GLU A 743 23.88 4.38 11.91
CA GLU A 743 23.74 4.49 10.45
C GLU A 743 23.32 5.90 9.99
N PHE A 744 22.64 6.67 10.85
CA PHE A 744 22.15 8.02 10.56
C PHE A 744 22.78 9.14 11.40
N ALA A 745 23.76 8.81 12.25
CA ALA A 745 24.45 9.73 13.16
C ALA A 745 23.49 10.57 14.05
N LEU A 746 22.48 9.90 14.64
CA LEU A 746 21.46 10.54 15.48
C LEU A 746 21.84 10.53 16.96
N ALA A 747 21.70 11.69 17.61
CA ALA A 747 21.77 11.82 19.06
C ALA A 747 20.40 11.51 19.73
N ASP A 748 20.41 11.17 21.02
CA ASP A 748 19.20 10.78 21.76
C ASP A 748 18.14 11.91 21.86
N ASP A 749 18.56 13.18 21.84
CA ASP A 749 17.66 14.35 21.83
C ASP A 749 16.92 14.54 20.49
N GLN A 750 17.38 13.89 19.43
CA GLN A 750 16.72 13.86 18.12
C GLN A 750 15.66 12.75 18.02
N ILE A 751 15.44 11.96 19.06
CA ILE A 751 14.66 10.71 18.98
C ILE A 751 13.48 10.74 19.96
N ILE A 752 12.27 10.48 19.47
CA ILE A 752 11.09 10.26 20.32
C ILE A 752 10.56 8.83 20.19
N GLN A 753 10.35 8.19 21.34
CA GLN A 753 9.69 6.89 21.44
C GLN A 753 8.18 7.11 21.59
N VAL A 754 7.43 6.86 20.53
CA VAL A 754 5.98 7.10 20.45
C VAL A 754 5.21 5.89 21.00
N PRO A 755 4.24 6.07 21.90
CA PRO A 755 3.43 4.98 22.43
C PRO A 755 2.68 4.21 21.33
N ALA A 756 3.08 2.96 21.14
CA ALA A 756 2.44 2.01 20.24
C ALA A 756 2.19 0.69 20.98
N MET A 757 1.26 -0.13 20.52
CA MET A 757 1.16 -1.53 20.90
C MET A 757 0.82 -2.36 19.66
N PHE A 758 1.24 -3.62 19.64
CA PHE A 758 1.06 -4.54 18.53
C PHE A 758 0.37 -5.83 18.98
N GLY A 759 -0.46 -6.37 18.09
CA GLY A 759 -1.06 -7.70 18.24
C GLY A 759 -0.08 -8.83 17.90
N TYR A 760 -0.46 -10.07 18.21
CA TYR A 760 0.42 -11.24 18.07
C TYR A 760 0.89 -11.55 16.65
N SER A 761 0.16 -11.09 15.62
CA SER A 761 0.52 -11.22 14.20
C SER A 761 1.20 -9.97 13.62
N GLY A 762 1.62 -9.01 14.45
CA GLY A 762 2.43 -7.86 14.01
C GLY A 762 1.67 -6.68 13.42
N TYR A 763 0.35 -6.58 13.64
CA TYR A 763 -0.43 -5.39 13.31
C TYR A 763 -0.47 -4.41 14.49
N ALA A 764 -0.61 -3.12 14.23
CA ALA A 764 -0.82 -2.10 15.27
C ALA A 764 -2.16 -2.33 15.99
N TRP A 765 -2.12 -2.55 17.30
CA TRP A 765 -3.28 -2.91 18.12
C TRP A 765 -4.25 -1.73 18.33
N TRP A 766 -3.71 -0.51 18.31
CA TRP A 766 -4.41 0.77 18.17
C TRP A 766 -3.80 1.57 17.01
N PRO A 767 -4.46 2.62 16.50
CA PRO A 767 -3.98 3.40 15.35
C PRO A 767 -2.58 3.97 15.56
N ASN A 768 -1.67 3.65 14.64
CA ASN A 768 -0.24 3.84 14.84
C ASN A 768 0.20 5.28 14.54
N MET A 769 0.45 6.06 15.59
CA MET A 769 0.82 7.46 15.47
C MET A 769 2.17 7.72 14.75
N VAL A 770 3.02 6.70 14.56
CA VAL A 770 4.27 6.82 13.79
C VAL A 770 4.03 6.77 12.27
N ASN A 771 2.99 6.04 11.83
CA ASN A 771 2.52 5.96 10.45
C ASN A 771 1.74 7.25 10.10
N SER A 772 2.46 8.36 10.03
CA SER A 772 1.96 9.73 9.98
C SER A 772 2.65 10.57 8.90
N VAL A 773 2.03 11.65 8.44
CA VAL A 773 2.52 12.41 7.28
C VAL A 773 2.84 13.86 7.66
N PRO A 774 4.12 14.29 7.60
CA PRO A 774 4.48 15.69 7.77
C PRO A 774 4.20 16.47 6.48
N VAL A 775 3.39 17.53 6.62
CA VAL A 775 2.90 18.44 5.59
C VAL A 775 3.12 19.88 6.08
N ASN A 776 4.17 20.55 5.57
CA ASN A 776 4.38 22.01 5.69
C ASN A 776 4.19 22.58 7.13
N GLY A 777 4.82 21.96 8.13
CA GLY A 777 4.76 22.37 9.54
C GLY A 777 3.63 21.74 10.37
N LYS A 778 2.73 20.98 9.73
CA LYS A 778 1.69 20.17 10.37
C LYS A 778 2.01 18.68 10.21
N LEU A 779 1.73 17.88 11.23
CA LEU A 779 1.77 16.42 11.20
C LEU A 779 0.34 15.87 11.16
N LEU A 780 0.06 15.04 10.16
CA LEU A 780 -1.18 14.29 10.02
C LEU A 780 -1.00 12.93 10.71
N VAL A 781 -1.77 12.66 11.77
CA VAL A 781 -1.58 11.49 12.62
C VAL A 781 -2.88 10.71 12.75
N SER A 782 -2.79 9.38 12.79
CA SER A 782 -3.94 8.52 13.11
C SER A 782 -4.49 8.85 14.50
N ASN A 783 -5.81 9.06 14.61
CA ASN A 783 -6.47 9.27 15.89
C ASN A 783 -6.36 7.98 16.74
N PRO A 784 -5.58 7.96 17.83
CA PRO A 784 -5.29 6.73 18.58
C PRO A 784 -6.50 6.13 19.29
N ARG A 785 -7.63 6.84 19.37
CA ARG A 785 -8.89 6.39 20.00
C ARG A 785 -8.65 5.86 21.43
N GLY A 786 -7.75 6.53 22.16
CA GLY A 786 -7.30 6.21 23.51
C GLY A 786 -8.31 6.61 24.59
N ALA A 787 -7.86 6.67 25.85
CA ALA A 787 -8.72 6.96 26.98
C ALA A 787 -9.19 8.43 26.94
N MET A 788 -10.51 8.65 27.05
CA MET A 788 -11.06 10.01 27.20
C MET A 788 -11.07 10.42 28.67
N ILE A 789 -10.41 11.53 29.00
CA ILE A 789 -10.35 12.13 30.33
C ILE A 789 -10.67 13.61 30.16
N ASP A 790 -11.68 14.11 30.90
CA ASP A 790 -12.13 15.51 30.89
C ASP A 790 -12.38 16.11 29.48
N GLY A 791 -12.79 15.26 28.54
CA GLY A 791 -13.07 15.63 27.14
C GLY A 791 -11.87 15.57 26.19
N LEU A 792 -10.68 15.18 26.66
CA LEU A 792 -9.44 15.03 25.87
C LEU A 792 -9.02 13.56 25.75
N ASP A 793 -8.37 13.20 24.64
CA ASP A 793 -7.80 11.86 24.44
C ASP A 793 -6.38 11.80 25.00
N TYR A 794 -6.16 10.96 26.01
CA TYR A 794 -4.90 10.91 26.74
C TYR A 794 -3.70 10.48 25.89
N THR A 795 -3.94 9.64 24.87
CA THR A 795 -2.89 9.17 23.97
C THR A 795 -2.50 10.26 22.96
N GLN A 796 -3.47 11.06 22.51
CA GLN A 796 -3.20 12.26 21.71
C GLN A 796 -2.33 13.27 22.47
N GLU A 797 -2.68 13.58 23.72
CA GLU A 797 -1.95 14.57 24.52
C GLU A 797 -0.53 14.09 24.89
N ARG A 798 -0.33 12.78 25.11
CA ARG A 798 1.02 12.22 25.25
C ARG A 798 1.86 12.40 23.98
N LEU A 799 1.30 12.28 22.78
CA LEU A 799 2.04 12.60 21.55
C LEU A 799 2.34 14.10 21.46
N ARG A 800 1.38 14.98 21.77
CA ARG A 800 1.64 16.44 21.78
C ARG A 800 2.81 16.79 22.70
N GLN A 801 2.84 16.23 23.91
CA GLN A 801 3.94 16.41 24.87
C GLN A 801 5.31 16.03 24.29
N LEU A 802 5.41 14.89 23.59
CA LEU A 802 6.65 14.45 22.92
C LEU A 802 7.07 15.37 21.77
N LEU A 803 6.13 16.10 21.14
CA LEU A 803 6.38 16.96 19.99
C LEU A 803 6.63 18.44 20.35
N ILE A 804 6.46 18.84 21.62
CA ILE A 804 6.74 20.21 22.10
C ILE A 804 8.14 20.70 21.67
N PRO A 805 9.25 19.93 21.83
CA PRO A 805 10.59 20.42 21.47
C PRO A 805 10.79 20.68 19.97
N ALA A 806 9.96 20.07 19.10
CA ALA A 806 10.00 20.29 17.66
C ALA A 806 9.00 21.36 17.19
N GLY A 807 8.07 21.79 18.05
CA GLY A 807 7.05 22.81 17.75
C GLY A 807 5.98 22.38 16.74
N VAL A 808 5.83 21.08 16.46
CA VAL A 808 5.02 20.60 15.34
C VAL A 808 3.53 20.61 15.66
N SER A 809 2.72 21.24 14.82
CA SER A 809 1.25 21.21 14.96
C SER A 809 0.70 19.84 14.58
N VAL A 810 -0.15 19.23 15.42
CA VAL A 810 -0.71 17.89 15.16
C VAL A 810 -2.21 17.97 14.86
N SER A 811 -2.60 17.46 13.68
CA SER A 811 -3.99 17.11 13.36
C SER A 811 -4.15 15.59 13.41
N PHE A 812 -5.00 15.13 14.32
CA PHE A 812 -5.42 13.74 14.38
C PHE A 812 -6.57 13.52 13.39
N LEU A 813 -6.54 12.43 12.63
CA LEU A 813 -7.52 12.06 11.61
C LEU A 813 -8.17 10.71 11.98
N ASP A 814 -9.47 10.56 11.75
CA ASP A 814 -10.18 9.30 11.98
C ASP A 814 -9.91 8.28 10.87
N ASP A 815 -8.82 7.54 11.02
CA ASP A 815 -8.38 6.50 10.11
C ASP A 815 -8.97 5.11 10.42
N ARG A 816 -10.07 5.01 11.19
CA ARG A 816 -10.72 3.75 11.59
C ARG A 816 -10.85 2.73 10.47
N TYR A 817 -11.25 3.17 9.28
CA TYR A 817 -11.37 2.32 8.09
C TYR A 817 -10.04 1.63 7.72
N TYR A 818 -8.94 2.38 7.74
CA TYR A 818 -7.60 1.89 7.46
C TYR A 818 -7.09 1.03 8.62
N GLN A 819 -7.32 1.45 9.87
CA GLN A 819 -6.93 0.69 11.07
C GLN A 819 -7.58 -0.71 11.09
N GLU A 820 -8.85 -0.83 10.70
CA GLU A 820 -9.49 -2.15 10.61
C GLU A 820 -8.89 -3.02 9.49
N LEU A 821 -8.46 -2.39 8.39
CA LEU A 821 -7.72 -3.03 7.31
C LEU A 821 -6.21 -3.19 7.57
N LYS A 822 -5.73 -2.81 8.76
CA LYS A 822 -4.35 -2.96 9.26
C LYS A 822 -3.30 -2.08 8.55
N GLY A 823 -3.65 -0.81 8.31
CA GLY A 823 -2.74 0.27 7.96
C GLY A 823 -3.24 1.62 8.53
N ASN A 824 -2.49 2.70 8.37
CA ASN A 824 -2.76 3.98 9.05
C ASN A 824 -2.59 5.20 8.11
N VAL A 825 -2.53 6.43 8.63
CA VAL A 825 -2.59 7.69 7.83
C VAL A 825 -1.55 7.75 6.71
N GLN A 826 -0.31 7.33 6.95
CA GLN A 826 0.73 7.31 5.93
C GLN A 826 0.46 6.22 4.88
N SER A 827 0.09 5.00 5.28
CA SER A 827 -0.30 3.93 4.33
C SER A 827 -1.47 4.33 3.41
N ALA A 828 -2.44 5.07 3.97
CA ALA A 828 -3.64 5.55 3.29
C ALA A 828 -3.40 6.65 2.24
N THR A 829 -2.25 7.33 2.28
CA THR A 829 -1.98 8.54 1.49
C THR A 829 -0.65 8.45 0.72
N ASN A 830 -0.37 9.40 -0.17
CA ASN A 830 0.93 9.54 -0.83
C ASN A 830 1.22 11.03 -1.06
N THR A 831 2.48 11.45 -1.01
CA THR A 831 2.85 12.87 -1.11
C THR A 831 3.68 13.17 -2.35
N VAL A 832 3.33 14.24 -3.07
CA VAL A 832 4.25 14.95 -3.96
C VAL A 832 4.98 15.99 -3.11
N ARG A 833 6.30 15.87 -3.02
CA ARG A 833 7.19 16.79 -2.28
C ARG A 833 8.02 17.61 -3.26
N LYS A 834 8.37 18.84 -2.88
CA LYS A 834 9.33 19.66 -3.60
C LYS A 834 10.72 18.99 -3.55
N PRO A 835 11.45 18.95 -4.67
CA PRO A 835 12.86 18.58 -4.68
C PRO A 835 13.72 19.51 -3.79
N GLU A 836 14.93 19.07 -3.42
CA GLU A 836 15.93 19.97 -2.85
C GLU A 836 16.24 21.09 -3.89
N PRO A 837 16.17 22.38 -3.52
CA PRO A 837 16.45 23.49 -4.44
C PRO A 837 17.93 23.59 -4.82
N ARG A 838 18.87 23.12 -3.99
CA ARG A 838 20.29 23.07 -4.37
C ARG A 838 20.55 21.96 -5.40
N PRO A 839 21.48 22.18 -6.35
CA PRO A 839 21.96 21.11 -7.22
C PRO A 839 22.70 20.04 -6.40
N PHE A 840 22.42 18.76 -6.66
CA PHE A 840 23.05 17.67 -5.91
C PHE A 840 24.58 17.69 -6.05
N TRP A 841 25.08 18.09 -7.23
CA TRP A 841 26.51 18.13 -7.54
C TRP A 841 27.28 19.20 -6.78
N GLN A 842 26.61 20.27 -6.33
CA GLN A 842 27.18 21.28 -5.42
C GLN A 842 27.05 20.89 -3.94
N SER A 843 26.28 19.82 -3.65
CA SER A 843 25.95 19.37 -2.29
C SER A 843 26.75 18.14 -1.85
N LEU A 844 27.30 17.38 -2.81
CA LEU A 844 28.26 16.31 -2.56
C LEU A 844 29.61 16.87 -2.12
N PRO A 845 30.41 16.14 -1.32
CA PRO A 845 31.79 16.51 -1.09
C PRO A 845 32.58 16.50 -2.40
N ASN A 846 33.58 17.37 -2.51
CA ASN A 846 34.56 17.31 -3.58
C ASN A 846 35.34 15.98 -3.45
N ASN A 847 35.23 15.12 -4.46
CA ASN A 847 36.03 13.89 -4.60
C ASN A 847 37.35 14.20 -5.32
#